data_AF-A0A4P2Q910-F1
#
_entry.id   AF-A0A4P2Q910-F1
#
_cell.length_a   1.000
_cell.length_b   1.000
_cell.length_c   1.000
_cell.angle_alpha   90.00
_cell.angle_beta   90.00
_cell.angle_gamma   90.00
#
_symmetry.space_group_name_H-M   'P 1'
#
loop_
_entity.id
_entity.type
_entity.pdbx_description
1 polymer ?
#
loop_
_entity_poly.entity_id
_entity_poly.type
_entity_poly.pdbx_seq_one_letter_code
_entity_poly.pdbx_strand_id
1 'polypeptide(L)'
;MVLRWQWLFVIAPALTGVLEGCDGGEWAAAPSGDSDGAVSDGGGDRALRSPAGPKVGSAGARCACDADCEAGLCMLGICMERAEGPCAAPGTEQGCAPGFRCFNTDILTDTGVCHPVYDPATCEGVQSRHGLCSPRRGDGCNPACGVACAEDAVAEGAVGSPCDTASACSLPGATCYSDADSAEPNGWVEGYCLAFDCRSDRQCGPEAGCFPAAAGGSPVCLNTCGSDLDCRAGYVCHAVEGAGGRSACFAGCDAASTCPDGTTCLGEQCVSDKVACSPAVPSGWCPDGATCEGGVCRKGTETSACGAGGDALEPNDDLGSAARLASDTSTELSLCEGDEDWLRIVVPERTIVRVGVRFPHADGDLDLVAYDGEGRLLGSRYGDHYPYAYRDQETDTEVYGFYSERGGAEYFLRVIGHAGGQNAYRLDVTSYPYVDGSSCTGAGFAFDECAGRGDGGSGLLPFPFADPDDSVVGGGYVWETFSNYRFARRELIMLVRDALAATQRAFPGTTPLSLIDVCQIDGTTPGYDVGHPRHPKSTHDQGGNIDIAYFQTDGANNAEIICGGGSKHEDQYCSSAARRSHVVDLERQAFFMARLFRSPRTRVVGVDQVIAPFLSQTAAALSRLPKGDPRRITDSELASFSDRMAYGAGWPYHHHHIHLSMDWWPRALSDDGASPRASFAAPPAIHRAPVAAEQRMAWPPRP
;
A
#
# COMPACT_ATOMS: atom_id res chain seq x y z
N MET A 1 -44.11 -53.50 18.32
CA MET A 1 -43.44 -54.73 17.85
C MET A 1 -42.39 -55.09 18.88
N VAL A 2 -42.25 -56.37 19.27
CA VAL A 2 -41.52 -56.81 20.46
C VAL A 2 -40.14 -57.34 20.08
N LEU A 3 -39.07 -56.98 20.81
CA LEU A 3 -38.04 -57.95 21.24
C LEU A 3 -37.08 -57.43 22.35
N ARG A 4 -36.72 -58.39 23.20
CA ARG A 4 -35.99 -58.37 24.48
C ARG A 4 -34.49 -58.02 24.36
N TRP A 5 -33.91 -57.22 25.26
CA TRP A 5 -33.24 -57.61 26.54
C TRP A 5 -32.05 -58.58 26.40
N GLN A 6 -30.85 -58.14 26.81
CA GLN A 6 -30.18 -58.71 27.99
C GLN A 6 -29.15 -57.74 28.61
N TRP A 7 -28.87 -57.95 29.90
CA TRP A 7 -28.07 -57.08 30.77
C TRP A 7 -26.73 -57.73 31.11
N LEU A 8 -25.74 -56.92 31.50
CA LEU A 8 -24.74 -57.33 32.48
C LEU A 8 -24.28 -56.12 33.31
N PHE A 9 -24.65 -56.12 34.58
CA PHE A 9 -24.11 -55.23 35.61
C PHE A 9 -22.88 -55.90 36.24
N VAL A 10 -21.84 -55.12 36.51
CA VAL A 10 -20.86 -55.41 37.56
C VAL A 10 -20.76 -54.17 38.44
N ILE A 11 -20.86 -54.35 39.76
CA ILE A 11 -20.82 -53.30 40.77
C ILE A 11 -19.52 -53.48 41.57
N ALA A 12 -19.00 -52.36 42.09
CA ALA A 12 -18.08 -52.19 43.22
C ALA A 12 -16.61 -51.90 42.87
N PRO A 13 -15.85 -51.24 43.76
CA PRO A 13 -16.26 -50.32 44.85
C PRO A 13 -15.57 -48.95 44.78
N ALA A 14 -16.05 -48.00 45.60
CA ALA A 14 -15.21 -46.86 45.97
C ALA A 14 -14.08 -47.33 46.90
N LEU A 15 -12.85 -46.92 46.61
CA LEU A 15 -11.68 -47.09 47.49
C LEU A 15 -11.07 -45.73 47.77
N THR A 16 -11.15 -45.32 49.04
CA THR A 16 -10.39 -44.20 49.59
C THR A 16 -8.90 -44.56 49.59
N GLY A 17 -8.13 -43.93 48.69
CA GLY A 17 -6.66 -43.94 48.71
C GLY A 17 -6.12 -42.84 49.62
N VAL A 18 -5.08 -43.13 50.38
CA VAL A 18 -4.48 -42.24 51.39
C VAL A 18 -3.43 -41.33 50.75
N LEU A 19 -3.25 -40.13 51.31
CA LEU A 19 -2.13 -39.23 51.00
C LEU A 19 -0.80 -39.91 51.35
N GLU A 20 -0.02 -40.31 50.35
CA GLU A 20 1.42 -40.51 50.49
C GLU A 20 2.14 -39.26 49.99
N GLY A 21 2.98 -38.67 50.84
CA GLY A 21 3.69 -37.44 50.54
C GLY A 21 4.91 -37.67 49.66
N CYS A 22 5.21 -36.71 48.79
CA CYS A 22 6.45 -36.71 48.02
C CYS A 22 7.64 -36.42 48.94
N ASP A 23 8.44 -37.45 49.23
CA ASP A 23 9.80 -37.26 49.77
C ASP A 23 10.68 -36.59 48.70
N GLY A 24 11.45 -35.58 49.11
CA GLY A 24 12.28 -34.79 48.20
C GLY A 24 13.52 -35.56 47.72
N GLY A 25 13.58 -35.83 46.41
CA GLY A 25 14.80 -36.29 45.74
C GLY A 25 15.67 -35.10 45.32
N GLU A 26 16.93 -35.05 45.80
CA GLU A 26 17.90 -34.03 45.38
C GLU A 26 18.25 -34.17 43.89
N TRP A 27 18.32 -33.04 43.18
CA TRP A 27 18.73 -33.01 41.78
C TRP A 27 20.24 -33.26 41.65
N ALA A 28 20.61 -34.37 41.01
CA ALA A 28 22.00 -34.68 40.69
C ALA A 28 22.47 -33.83 39.49
N ALA A 29 23.34 -32.85 39.74
CA ALA A 29 24.03 -32.11 38.69
C ALA A 29 25.09 -33.00 38.00
N ALA A 30 25.13 -32.97 36.66
CA ALA A 30 26.18 -33.59 35.86
C ALA A 30 27.46 -32.73 35.87
N PRO A 31 28.66 -33.32 35.67
CA PRO A 31 29.93 -32.66 36.04
C PRO A 31 30.56 -31.82 34.94
N SER A 32 31.04 -30.61 35.29
CA SER A 32 32.06 -29.87 34.55
C SER A 32 33.44 -30.10 35.18
N GLY A 33 34.46 -30.40 34.36
CA GLY A 33 35.80 -30.79 34.83
C GLY A 33 36.76 -29.63 35.14
N ASP A 34 37.85 -30.02 35.82
CA ASP A 34 39.17 -29.38 35.96
C ASP A 34 39.34 -28.01 36.66
N SER A 35 39.72 -28.12 37.95
CA SER A 35 41.12 -27.94 38.41
C SER A 35 41.42 -26.88 39.50
N ASP A 36 42.03 -27.39 40.58
CA ASP A 36 43.00 -26.80 41.52
C ASP A 36 42.76 -25.46 42.24
N GLY A 37 42.69 -25.53 43.58
CA GLY A 37 42.82 -24.37 44.48
C GLY A 37 42.37 -24.64 45.92
N ALA A 38 43.25 -25.17 46.78
CA ALA A 38 42.89 -25.60 48.13
C ALA A 38 43.15 -24.55 49.25
N VAL A 39 42.50 -24.78 50.41
CA VAL A 39 42.96 -24.58 51.82
C VAL A 39 42.13 -23.66 52.75
N SER A 40 41.62 -24.31 53.83
CA SER A 40 41.36 -23.90 55.23
C SER A 40 40.17 -23.03 55.69
N ASP A 41 39.34 -23.69 56.51
CA ASP A 41 38.82 -23.33 57.85
C ASP A 41 37.99 -22.07 58.16
N GLY A 42 36.90 -22.31 58.91
CA GLY A 42 36.10 -21.29 59.60
C GLY A 42 34.79 -21.87 60.16
N GLY A 43 34.81 -22.39 61.40
CA GLY A 43 33.68 -23.12 61.99
C GLY A 43 32.38 -22.30 62.14
N GLY A 44 31.23 -22.95 61.94
CA GLY A 44 29.91 -22.32 62.04
C GLY A 44 29.09 -22.76 63.25
N ASP A 45 28.45 -21.79 63.93
CA ASP A 45 27.34 -22.03 64.85
C ASP A 45 26.03 -22.17 64.05
N ARG A 46 25.56 -23.42 63.85
CA ARG A 46 24.24 -23.70 63.25
C ARG A 46 23.15 -23.65 64.31
N ALA A 47 22.51 -22.49 64.46
CA ALA A 47 21.18 -22.42 65.08
C ALA A 47 20.14 -23.08 64.13
N LEU A 48 19.52 -24.17 64.59
CA LEU A 48 18.44 -24.85 63.87
C LEU A 48 17.23 -23.91 63.69
N ARG A 49 16.99 -23.46 62.46
CA ARG A 49 15.67 -22.98 62.03
C ARG A 49 14.90 -24.15 61.42
N SER A 50 13.64 -24.30 61.80
CA SER A 50 12.72 -25.26 61.19
C SER A 50 12.59 -25.01 59.67
N PRO A 51 12.38 -26.05 58.85
CA PRO A 51 12.05 -25.85 57.45
C PRO A 51 10.70 -25.13 57.35
N ALA A 52 10.64 -24.08 56.53
CA ALA A 52 9.36 -23.61 56.02
C ALA A 52 8.77 -24.70 55.13
N GLY A 53 7.44 -24.83 55.10
CA GLY A 53 6.77 -25.61 54.07
C GLY A 53 7.04 -25.02 52.67
N PRO A 54 6.73 -25.75 51.58
CA PRO A 54 6.87 -25.22 50.24
C PRO A 54 6.14 -23.87 50.15
N LYS A 55 6.84 -22.86 49.63
CA LYS A 55 6.20 -21.57 49.31
C LYS A 55 5.28 -21.83 48.14
N VAL A 56 3.99 -21.71 48.38
CA VAL A 56 3.00 -21.73 47.32
C VAL A 56 3.10 -20.40 46.55
N GLY A 57 3.20 -20.46 45.24
CA GLY A 57 3.40 -19.33 44.33
C GLY A 57 2.08 -18.69 43.88
N SER A 58 2.08 -17.36 43.76
CA SER A 58 1.00 -16.61 43.12
C SER A 58 0.98 -16.84 41.61
N ALA A 59 -0.09 -16.40 40.93
CA ALA A 59 -0.11 -16.41 39.47
C ALA A 59 1.10 -15.67 38.87
N GLY A 60 1.75 -16.28 37.88
CA GLY A 60 3.01 -15.83 37.29
C GLY A 60 4.28 -16.41 37.92
N ALA A 61 4.22 -17.07 39.08
CA ALA A 61 5.38 -17.74 39.71
C ALA A 61 5.67 -19.12 39.10
N ARG A 62 6.90 -19.64 39.26
CA ARG A 62 7.30 -20.98 38.83
C ARG A 62 6.65 -22.10 39.65
N CYS A 63 6.35 -23.21 38.98
CA CYS A 63 5.76 -24.42 39.56
C CYS A 63 6.30 -25.69 38.89
N ALA A 64 6.21 -26.82 39.58
CA ALA A 64 6.43 -28.15 39.03
C ALA A 64 5.17 -29.04 39.09
N CYS A 65 4.23 -28.75 40.00
CA CYS A 65 2.94 -29.41 40.17
C CYS A 65 1.83 -28.36 40.40
N ASP A 66 0.56 -28.72 40.19
CA ASP A 66 -0.58 -27.82 40.50
C ASP A 66 -0.59 -27.37 41.99
N ALA A 67 -0.09 -28.24 42.88
CA ALA A 67 0.02 -27.98 44.32
C ALA A 67 1.01 -26.85 44.70
N ASP A 68 1.85 -26.40 43.76
CA ASP A 68 2.77 -25.29 43.98
C ASP A 68 2.09 -23.92 43.81
N CYS A 69 0.81 -23.85 43.42
CA CYS A 69 0.10 -22.62 43.05
C CYS A 69 -1.04 -22.25 44.03
N GLU A 70 -1.14 -20.98 44.44
CA GLU A 70 -1.97 -20.55 45.59
C GLU A 70 -3.48 -20.80 45.42
N ALA A 71 -3.96 -20.76 44.17
CA ALA A 71 -5.32 -21.17 43.78
C ALA A 71 -5.34 -21.70 42.33
N GLY A 72 -4.21 -22.21 41.84
CA GLY A 72 -3.90 -22.22 40.41
C GLY A 72 -3.68 -23.59 39.77
N LEU A 73 -3.48 -23.52 38.46
CA LEU A 73 -3.03 -24.57 37.56
C LEU A 73 -1.54 -24.38 37.30
N CYS A 74 -0.73 -25.44 37.38
CA CYS A 74 0.63 -25.38 36.88
C CYS A 74 0.62 -25.64 35.38
N MET A 75 0.75 -24.57 34.59
CA MET A 75 0.73 -24.62 33.14
C MET A 75 2.15 -24.42 32.60
N LEU A 76 2.73 -25.49 32.04
CA LEU A 76 4.07 -25.50 31.44
C LEU A 76 5.14 -24.80 32.32
N GLY A 77 5.10 -25.04 33.63
CA GLY A 77 6.08 -24.52 34.59
C GLY A 77 5.74 -23.17 35.23
N ILE A 78 4.61 -22.52 34.90
CA ILE A 78 4.13 -21.29 35.56
C ILE A 78 2.72 -21.47 36.16
N CYS A 79 2.49 -20.90 37.34
CA CYS A 79 1.18 -20.83 37.99
C CYS A 79 0.23 -19.89 37.23
N MET A 80 -0.90 -20.43 36.78
CA MET A 80 -2.00 -19.71 36.13
C MET A 80 -3.31 -19.93 36.89
N GLU A 81 -4.35 -19.16 36.59
CA GLU A 81 -5.69 -19.39 37.15
C GLU A 81 -6.58 -20.14 36.15
N ARG A 82 -7.53 -20.94 36.63
CA ARG A 82 -8.59 -21.53 35.79
C ARG A 82 -9.70 -20.49 35.60
N ALA A 83 -10.22 -20.38 34.37
CA ALA A 83 -11.41 -19.60 34.11
C ALA A 83 -12.67 -20.24 34.70
N GLU A 84 -13.73 -19.45 34.85
CA GLU A 84 -15.07 -19.93 35.27
C GLU A 84 -15.72 -20.89 34.25
N GLY A 85 -15.18 -20.96 33.03
CA GLY A 85 -15.59 -21.85 31.94
C GLY A 85 -14.79 -21.56 30.66
N PRO A 86 -15.18 -22.13 29.50
CA PRO A 86 -14.53 -21.84 28.23
C PRO A 86 -14.63 -20.35 27.87
N CYS A 87 -13.52 -19.78 27.40
CA CYS A 87 -13.43 -18.38 27.00
C CYS A 87 -14.29 -18.12 25.75
N ALA A 88 -15.12 -17.07 25.79
CA ALA A 88 -15.97 -16.68 24.67
C ALA A 88 -15.17 -16.20 23.44
N ALA A 89 -14.00 -15.62 23.67
CA ALA A 89 -12.98 -15.28 22.69
C ALA A 89 -11.60 -15.22 23.39
N PRO A 90 -10.48 -15.46 22.66
CA PRO A 90 -9.15 -15.35 23.23
C PRO A 90 -8.84 -13.90 23.66
N GLY A 91 -8.09 -13.74 24.75
CA GLY A 91 -7.68 -12.43 25.24
C GLY A 91 -8.79 -11.60 25.90
N THR A 92 -9.90 -12.23 26.32
CA THR A 92 -11.02 -11.54 27.00
C THR A 92 -10.86 -11.53 28.52
N GLU A 93 -11.42 -10.55 29.22
CA GLU A 93 -11.49 -10.56 30.70
C GLU A 93 -12.65 -11.43 31.24
N GLN A 94 -13.55 -11.88 30.36
CA GLN A 94 -14.76 -12.59 30.75
C GLN A 94 -14.44 -14.01 31.24
N GLY A 95 -14.84 -14.31 32.48
CA GLY A 95 -14.57 -15.59 33.14
C GLY A 95 -13.22 -15.65 33.88
N CYS A 96 -12.50 -14.53 33.97
CA CYS A 96 -11.25 -14.39 34.72
C CYS A 96 -11.34 -13.27 35.76
N ALA A 97 -10.43 -13.26 36.74
CA ALA A 97 -10.28 -12.15 37.67
C ALA A 97 -9.78 -10.86 36.96
N PRO A 98 -10.10 -9.65 37.47
CA PRO A 98 -9.55 -8.41 36.94
C PRO A 98 -8.01 -8.40 36.94
N GLY A 99 -7.41 -8.00 35.82
CA GLY A 99 -5.95 -8.08 35.62
C GLY A 99 -5.48 -9.37 34.92
N PHE A 100 -6.41 -10.25 34.51
CA PHE A 100 -6.12 -11.46 33.76
C PHE A 100 -6.80 -11.46 32.37
N ARG A 101 -6.42 -12.41 31.52
CA ARG A 101 -6.97 -12.63 30.17
C ARG A 101 -7.20 -14.12 29.91
N CYS A 102 -8.37 -14.45 29.39
CA CYS A 102 -8.85 -15.81 29.16
C CYS A 102 -8.38 -16.36 27.80
N PHE A 103 -7.79 -17.54 27.79
CA PHE A 103 -7.47 -18.33 26.58
C PHE A 103 -7.96 -19.77 26.72
N ASN A 104 -8.56 -20.31 25.66
CA ASN A 104 -8.87 -21.74 25.58
C ASN A 104 -7.59 -22.50 25.22
N THR A 105 -7.46 -23.74 25.69
CA THR A 105 -6.31 -24.62 25.39
C THR A 105 -6.81 -26.01 25.02
N ASP A 106 -6.06 -26.73 24.18
CA ASP A 106 -6.42 -28.11 23.82
C ASP A 106 -6.17 -29.10 24.97
N ILE A 107 -5.45 -28.68 26.02
CA ILE A 107 -5.20 -29.46 27.24
C ILE A 107 -6.40 -29.39 28.20
N LEU A 108 -7.03 -28.22 28.33
CA LEU A 108 -8.24 -28.02 29.15
C LEU A 108 -9.49 -27.87 28.28
N THR A 109 -10.03 -28.99 27.83
CA THR A 109 -11.19 -29.03 26.93
C THR A 109 -12.52 -28.58 27.55
N ASP A 110 -12.59 -28.40 28.88
CA ASP A 110 -13.79 -28.02 29.63
C ASP A 110 -13.77 -26.59 30.19
N THR A 111 -12.62 -25.90 30.20
CA THR A 111 -12.49 -24.53 30.71
C THR A 111 -11.26 -23.80 30.16
N GLY A 112 -11.30 -22.46 30.16
CA GLY A 112 -10.15 -21.64 29.80
C GLY A 112 -9.09 -21.50 30.90
N VAL A 113 -7.96 -20.90 30.53
CA VAL A 113 -6.87 -20.47 31.41
C VAL A 113 -6.81 -18.94 31.44
N CYS A 114 -6.62 -18.39 32.65
CA CYS A 114 -6.47 -16.98 32.91
C CYS A 114 -4.99 -16.62 33.08
N HIS A 115 -4.44 -15.91 32.09
CA HIS A 115 -3.08 -15.37 32.11
C HIS A 115 -3.06 -13.98 32.78
N PRO A 116 -2.21 -13.72 33.78
CA PRO A 116 -2.08 -12.37 34.35
C PRO A 116 -1.40 -11.42 33.35
N VAL A 117 -1.70 -10.12 33.44
CA VAL A 117 -0.91 -9.08 32.75
C VAL A 117 0.56 -9.18 33.19
N TYR A 118 1.49 -8.97 32.26
CA TYR A 118 2.91 -9.06 32.54
C TYR A 118 3.38 -7.92 33.44
N ASP A 119 3.91 -8.27 34.61
CA ASP A 119 4.69 -7.41 35.48
C ASP A 119 6.04 -8.11 35.77
N PRO A 120 7.20 -7.51 35.42
CA PRO A 120 8.51 -8.12 35.66
C PRO A 120 8.86 -8.27 37.15
N ALA A 121 8.08 -7.69 38.07
CA ALA A 121 8.25 -7.88 39.51
C ALA A 121 7.51 -9.13 40.06
N THR A 122 6.55 -9.69 39.33
CA THR A 122 5.72 -10.83 39.78
C THR A 122 5.64 -11.98 38.79
N CYS A 123 5.96 -11.76 37.51
CA CYS A 123 6.04 -12.79 36.48
C CYS A 123 7.44 -13.41 36.44
N GLU A 124 7.58 -14.66 36.88
CA GLU A 124 8.80 -15.46 36.71
C GLU A 124 8.88 -16.14 35.33
N GLY A 125 7.80 -16.04 34.55
CA GLY A 125 7.71 -16.39 33.13
C GLY A 125 8.33 -15.32 32.21
N VAL A 126 7.66 -15.03 31.09
CA VAL A 126 8.03 -14.01 30.08
C VAL A 126 6.81 -13.22 29.60
N GLN A 127 7.03 -12.07 28.97
CA GLN A 127 5.99 -11.26 28.35
C GLN A 127 5.66 -11.81 26.96
N SER A 128 4.41 -12.18 26.72
CA SER A 128 3.90 -12.49 25.38
C SER A 128 3.58 -11.23 24.58
N ARG A 129 3.43 -11.37 23.24
CA ARG A 129 2.94 -10.31 22.34
C ARG A 129 1.62 -9.63 22.76
N HIS A 130 0.83 -10.24 23.64
CA HIS A 130 -0.42 -9.68 24.18
C HIS A 130 -0.23 -8.92 25.51
N GLY A 131 1.01 -8.73 25.96
CA GLY A 131 1.34 -8.04 27.22
C GLY A 131 1.08 -8.88 28.47
N LEU A 132 1.09 -10.21 28.35
CA LEU A 132 0.70 -11.15 29.41
C LEU A 132 1.87 -12.00 29.89
N CYS A 133 1.83 -12.40 31.16
CA CYS A 133 2.74 -13.40 31.69
C CYS A 133 2.44 -14.76 31.06
N SER A 134 3.44 -15.32 30.38
CA SER A 134 3.40 -16.64 29.75
C SER A 134 4.54 -17.52 30.25
N PRO A 135 4.41 -18.86 30.17
CA PRO A 135 5.49 -19.77 30.54
C PRO A 135 6.71 -19.60 29.64
N ARG A 136 7.90 -19.91 30.16
CA ARG A 136 9.10 -20.04 29.32
C ARG A 136 9.14 -21.45 28.75
N ARG A 137 9.34 -21.57 27.45
CA ARG A 137 9.45 -22.87 26.79
C ARG A 137 10.67 -23.62 27.37
N GLY A 138 10.44 -24.83 27.87
CA GLY A 138 11.46 -25.62 28.59
C GLY A 138 11.41 -25.54 30.13
N ASP A 139 10.59 -24.68 30.75
CA ASP A 139 10.30 -24.80 32.18
C ASP A 139 9.44 -26.06 32.43
N GLY A 140 10.07 -27.12 32.92
CA GLY A 140 9.41 -28.41 33.11
C GLY A 140 8.45 -28.43 34.30
N CYS A 141 7.19 -28.78 34.04
CA CYS A 141 6.26 -29.25 35.07
C CYS A 141 5.90 -30.73 34.85
N ASN A 142 5.64 -31.44 35.95
CA ASN A 142 5.55 -32.89 35.95
C ASN A 142 4.11 -33.35 35.61
N PRO A 143 3.87 -34.06 34.50
CA PRO A 143 2.53 -34.49 34.08
C PRO A 143 1.87 -35.50 35.03
N ALA A 144 2.60 -36.06 36.00
CA ALA A 144 2.01 -36.87 37.06
C ALA A 144 1.28 -36.05 38.15
N CYS A 145 1.48 -34.73 38.22
CA CYS A 145 0.96 -33.85 39.27
C CYS A 145 0.51 -32.44 38.82
N GLY A 146 0.72 -32.07 37.56
CA GLY A 146 0.17 -30.86 36.95
C GLY A 146 -0.75 -31.22 35.78
N VAL A 147 -2.04 -30.91 35.89
CA VAL A 147 -3.06 -31.35 34.91
C VAL A 147 -3.01 -30.59 33.58
N ALA A 148 -2.17 -29.55 33.46
CA ALA A 148 -1.86 -28.86 32.20
C ALA A 148 -0.37 -28.89 31.83
N CYS A 149 0.36 -29.91 32.28
CA CYS A 149 1.72 -30.18 31.82
C CYS A 149 1.66 -31.09 30.58
N ALA A 150 2.00 -30.53 29.41
CA ALA A 150 2.26 -31.29 28.20
C ALA A 150 3.78 -31.39 27.97
N GLU A 151 4.25 -32.55 27.53
CA GLU A 151 5.62 -32.69 27.00
C GLU A 151 5.65 -32.16 25.55
N ASP A 152 6.66 -31.36 25.24
CA ASP A 152 6.78 -30.53 24.03
C ASP A 152 7.23 -31.36 22.79
N ALA A 153 6.64 -32.54 22.60
CA ALA A 153 7.19 -33.65 21.82
C ALA A 153 6.47 -33.90 20.49
N VAL A 154 6.79 -33.10 19.47
CA VAL A 154 6.58 -33.51 18.06
C VAL A 154 7.36 -34.80 17.83
N ALA A 155 6.67 -35.87 17.40
CA ALA A 155 7.28 -37.19 17.27
C ALA A 155 8.50 -37.19 16.32
N GLU A 156 9.59 -37.88 16.69
CA GLU A 156 10.88 -37.81 16.01
C GLU A 156 10.79 -38.05 14.48
N GLY A 157 11.21 -37.03 13.71
CA GLY A 157 11.18 -37.03 12.25
C GLY A 157 9.80 -36.81 11.62
N ALA A 158 8.75 -36.51 12.39
CA ALA A 158 7.48 -36.05 11.84
C ALA A 158 7.61 -34.69 11.14
N VAL A 159 6.56 -34.25 10.44
CA VAL A 159 6.50 -32.89 9.88
C VAL A 159 6.61 -31.87 11.01
N GLY A 160 7.55 -30.92 10.90
CA GLY A 160 7.90 -29.98 11.97
C GLY A 160 8.98 -30.43 12.95
N SER A 161 9.48 -31.66 12.84
CA SER A 161 10.68 -32.08 13.59
C SER A 161 11.95 -31.36 13.13
N PRO A 162 12.92 -31.15 14.04
CA PRO A 162 14.28 -30.74 13.68
C PRO A 162 14.96 -31.76 12.76
N CYS A 163 15.88 -31.29 11.92
CA CYS A 163 16.61 -32.15 10.98
C CYS A 163 17.90 -31.49 10.46
N ASP A 164 18.92 -32.31 10.19
CA ASP A 164 20.11 -31.89 9.42
C ASP A 164 20.06 -32.37 7.96
N THR A 165 19.23 -33.38 7.67
CA THR A 165 19.16 -34.06 6.37
C THR A 165 17.76 -34.60 6.11
N ALA A 166 17.38 -34.77 4.84
CA ALA A 166 16.10 -35.38 4.47
C ALA A 166 15.91 -36.81 5.05
N SER A 167 16.99 -37.53 5.34
CA SER A 167 16.95 -38.84 6.01
C SER A 167 16.55 -38.82 7.48
N ALA A 168 16.55 -37.64 8.14
CA ALA A 168 15.99 -37.49 9.48
C ALA A 168 14.45 -37.36 9.47
N CYS A 169 13.84 -37.15 8.30
CA CYS A 169 12.39 -37.02 8.15
C CYS A 169 11.75 -38.38 7.90
N SER A 170 10.89 -38.80 8.84
CA SER A 170 10.17 -40.08 8.85
C SER A 170 9.04 -40.16 7.80
N LEU A 171 8.54 -39.02 7.31
CA LEU A 171 7.50 -38.97 6.28
C LEU A 171 8.09 -39.20 4.88
N PRO A 172 7.62 -40.20 4.09
CA PRO A 172 8.18 -40.49 2.78
C PRO A 172 8.04 -39.32 1.79
N GLY A 173 9.17 -38.85 1.25
CA GLY A 173 9.21 -37.69 0.35
C GLY A 173 9.33 -36.34 1.06
N ALA A 174 9.40 -36.32 2.40
CA ALA A 174 9.79 -35.12 3.13
C ALA A 174 11.27 -34.76 2.87
N THR A 175 11.52 -33.46 2.85
CA THR A 175 12.85 -32.85 2.77
C THR A 175 13.09 -32.05 4.03
N CYS A 176 14.33 -32.08 4.50
CA CYS A 176 14.77 -31.16 5.53
C CYS A 176 14.96 -29.78 4.93
N TYR A 177 14.24 -28.78 5.43
CA TYR A 177 14.38 -27.38 5.06
C TYR A 177 15.10 -26.65 6.18
N SER A 178 16.31 -26.17 5.92
CA SER A 178 17.19 -25.57 6.94
C SER A 178 17.64 -24.17 6.56
N ASP A 179 18.17 -23.46 7.56
CA ASP A 179 18.87 -22.20 7.39
C ASP A 179 20.18 -22.41 6.62
N ALA A 180 20.09 -22.29 5.29
CA ALA A 180 21.11 -22.77 4.35
C ALA A 180 22.17 -21.74 3.96
N ASP A 181 21.91 -20.45 4.17
CA ASP A 181 22.86 -19.36 3.92
C ASP A 181 23.05 -18.51 5.18
N SER A 182 24.27 -18.55 5.73
CA SER A 182 24.62 -17.79 6.92
C SER A 182 24.79 -16.27 6.68
N ALA A 183 24.63 -15.79 5.44
CA ALA A 183 24.54 -14.37 5.13
C ALA A 183 23.09 -13.86 5.04
N GLU A 184 22.12 -14.73 4.74
CA GLU A 184 20.71 -14.42 4.55
C GLU A 184 19.84 -15.44 5.31
N PRO A 185 19.86 -15.42 6.66
CA PRO A 185 19.11 -16.38 7.47
C PRO A 185 17.61 -16.30 7.20
N ASN A 186 16.98 -17.48 7.13
CA ASN A 186 15.58 -17.64 6.71
C ASN A 186 14.63 -18.03 7.86
N GLY A 187 15.14 -18.03 9.09
CA GLY A 187 14.41 -18.41 10.31
C GLY A 187 14.23 -19.92 10.54
N TRP A 188 14.57 -20.79 9.58
CA TRP A 188 14.38 -22.25 9.71
C TRP A 188 15.51 -22.92 10.52
N VAL A 189 15.67 -22.46 11.75
CA VAL A 189 16.68 -22.93 12.71
C VAL A 189 16.49 -24.40 13.07
N GLU A 190 17.62 -25.10 13.23
CA GLU A 190 17.70 -26.57 13.47
C GLU A 190 17.04 -27.44 12.39
N GLY A 191 16.69 -26.85 11.25
CA GLY A 191 15.96 -27.49 10.15
C GLY A 191 14.52 -27.89 10.50
N TYR A 192 13.70 -28.10 9.48
CA TYR A 192 12.30 -28.49 9.63
C TYR A 192 11.92 -29.50 8.55
N CYS A 193 11.35 -30.62 8.96
CA CYS A 193 10.83 -31.62 8.01
C CYS A 193 9.56 -31.11 7.32
N LEU A 194 9.66 -30.82 6.01
CA LEU A 194 8.55 -30.40 5.14
C LEU A 194 8.28 -31.44 4.06
N ALA A 195 7.02 -31.64 3.67
CA ALA A 195 6.66 -32.43 2.49
C ALA A 195 5.71 -31.64 1.58
N PHE A 196 6.00 -31.64 0.27
CA PHE A 196 5.23 -30.93 -0.74
C PHE A 196 4.27 -31.87 -1.49
N ASP A 197 3.42 -31.29 -2.35
CA ASP A 197 2.44 -31.98 -3.20
C ASP A 197 1.36 -32.79 -2.44
N CYS A 198 1.07 -32.37 -1.20
CA CYS A 198 0.00 -32.96 -0.40
C CYS A 198 -1.38 -32.69 -1.04
N ARG A 199 -2.35 -33.59 -0.80
CA ARG A 199 -3.74 -33.48 -1.31
C ARG A 199 -4.78 -33.65 -0.21
N SER A 200 -4.36 -34.02 1.00
CA SER A 200 -5.20 -34.16 2.19
C SER A 200 -4.31 -34.29 3.43
N ASP A 201 -4.82 -33.90 4.60
CA ASP A 201 -4.09 -33.95 5.88
C ASP A 201 -3.56 -35.36 6.21
N ARG A 202 -4.27 -36.42 5.78
CA ARG A 202 -3.86 -37.83 5.97
C ARG A 202 -2.52 -38.19 5.35
N GLN A 203 -1.98 -37.36 4.46
CA GLN A 203 -0.67 -37.57 3.84
C GLN A 203 0.48 -36.88 4.60
N CYS A 204 0.18 -36.05 5.61
CA CYS A 204 1.15 -35.26 6.35
C CYS A 204 1.62 -35.92 7.66
N GLY A 205 0.92 -36.96 8.12
CA GLY A 205 1.22 -37.64 9.39
C GLY A 205 0.27 -37.21 10.52
N PRO A 206 0.54 -37.65 11.77
CA PRO A 206 -0.12 -37.09 12.96
C PRO A 206 0.28 -35.61 13.13
N GLU A 207 -0.59 -34.83 13.80
CA GLU A 207 -0.43 -33.39 14.13
C GLU A 207 -0.24 -32.41 12.94
N ALA A 208 0.14 -32.89 11.76
CA ALA A 208 0.34 -32.09 10.57
C ALA A 208 -0.87 -32.04 9.61
N GLY A 209 -1.00 -30.90 8.94
CA GLY A 209 -2.07 -30.60 7.99
C GLY A 209 -1.53 -30.30 6.59
N CYS A 210 -2.39 -30.49 5.58
CA CYS A 210 -2.08 -30.10 4.21
C CYS A 210 -2.63 -28.70 3.93
N PHE A 211 -1.74 -27.74 3.72
CA PHE A 211 -2.06 -26.32 3.56
C PHE A 211 -1.86 -25.85 2.11
N PRO A 212 -2.67 -24.88 1.63
CA PRO A 212 -2.43 -24.25 0.35
C PRO A 212 -1.11 -23.48 0.39
N ALA A 213 -0.38 -23.45 -0.73
CA ALA A 213 0.78 -22.60 -0.88
C ALA A 213 0.37 -21.19 -1.34
N ALA A 214 1.27 -20.22 -1.14
CA ALA A 214 1.20 -18.91 -1.77
C ALA A 214 1.12 -19.04 -3.32
N ALA A 215 0.63 -17.98 -3.97
CA ALA A 215 0.21 -17.99 -5.38
C ALA A 215 1.22 -18.65 -6.34
N GLY A 216 0.87 -19.86 -6.81
CA GLY A 216 1.67 -20.63 -7.79
C GLY A 216 2.46 -21.81 -7.22
N GLY A 217 2.53 -21.99 -5.89
CA GLY A 217 3.24 -23.11 -5.25
C GLY A 217 2.45 -24.42 -5.13
N SER A 218 3.14 -25.51 -4.81
CA SER A 218 2.53 -26.80 -4.44
C SER A 218 2.09 -26.82 -2.98
N PRO A 219 0.90 -27.37 -2.64
CA PRO A 219 0.46 -27.53 -1.25
C PRO A 219 1.48 -28.26 -0.38
N VAL A 220 1.60 -27.84 0.87
CA VAL A 220 2.66 -28.27 1.80
C VAL A 220 2.09 -28.85 3.08
N CYS A 221 2.72 -29.90 3.58
CA CYS A 221 2.50 -30.44 4.90
C CYS A 221 3.25 -29.60 5.94
N LEU A 222 2.51 -29.05 6.90
CA LEU A 222 3.02 -28.26 8.03
C LEU A 222 2.41 -28.76 9.33
N ASN A 223 3.12 -28.59 10.45
CA ASN A 223 2.54 -28.92 11.75
C ASN A 223 1.36 -27.98 12.06
N THR A 224 0.24 -28.50 12.56
CA THR A 224 -0.94 -27.68 12.91
C THR A 224 -0.83 -27.14 14.33
N CYS A 225 -1.53 -26.03 14.60
CA CYS A 225 -1.52 -25.40 15.92
C CYS A 225 -2.85 -24.69 16.22
N GLY A 226 -3.17 -24.56 17.51
CA GLY A 226 -4.16 -23.61 18.04
C GLY A 226 -3.51 -22.38 18.67
N SER A 227 -2.23 -22.48 19.08
CA SER A 227 -1.44 -21.46 19.76
C SER A 227 0.06 -21.62 19.49
N ASP A 228 0.86 -20.60 19.82
CA ASP A 228 2.33 -20.65 19.68
C ASP A 228 2.99 -21.75 20.55
N LEU A 229 2.28 -22.21 21.58
CA LEU A 229 2.71 -23.33 22.43
C LEU A 229 2.73 -24.67 21.69
N ASP A 230 2.04 -24.83 20.56
CA ASP A 230 1.98 -26.11 19.84
C ASP A 230 3.17 -26.34 18.87
N CYS A 231 4.10 -25.39 18.77
CA CYS A 231 4.97 -25.24 17.59
C CYS A 231 6.46 -25.62 17.67
N ARG A 232 7.00 -26.08 18.80
CA ARG A 232 8.44 -26.15 19.14
C ARG A 232 9.17 -24.78 19.17
N ALA A 233 10.41 -24.76 19.66
CA ALA A 233 11.21 -23.53 19.74
C ALA A 233 11.69 -23.05 18.35
N GLY A 234 11.63 -21.74 18.12
CA GLY A 234 11.94 -21.08 16.85
C GLY A 234 10.78 -20.95 15.86
N TYR A 235 9.58 -21.33 16.29
CA TYR A 235 8.38 -21.38 15.45
C TYR A 235 7.15 -20.88 16.21
N VAL A 236 6.25 -20.25 15.48
CA VAL A 236 5.05 -19.55 15.96
C VAL A 236 3.82 -19.95 15.14
N CYS A 237 2.63 -19.79 15.72
CA CYS A 237 1.38 -20.27 15.15
C CYS A 237 0.71 -19.19 14.28
N HIS A 238 0.73 -19.38 12.97
CA HIS A 238 0.15 -18.45 11.99
C HIS A 238 -1.13 -19.01 11.37
N ALA A 239 -2.18 -18.18 11.30
CA ALA A 239 -3.37 -18.48 10.52
C ALA A 239 -3.04 -18.48 9.02
N VAL A 240 -3.38 -19.56 8.31
CA VAL A 240 -3.03 -19.71 6.89
C VAL A 240 -4.18 -19.20 6.01
N GLU A 241 -3.90 -18.20 5.18
CA GLU A 241 -4.88 -17.66 4.25
C GLU A 241 -5.38 -18.74 3.27
N GLY A 242 -6.68 -18.74 2.98
CA GLY A 242 -7.33 -19.77 2.16
C GLY A 242 -7.48 -21.14 2.82
N ALA A 243 -6.91 -21.39 4.00
CA ALA A 243 -7.03 -22.66 4.73
C ALA A 243 -8.30 -22.77 5.61
N GLY A 244 -9.27 -21.85 5.45
CA GLY A 244 -10.56 -21.90 6.15
C GLY A 244 -10.48 -21.59 7.65
N GLY A 245 -9.51 -20.77 8.07
CA GLY A 245 -9.30 -20.41 9.49
C GLY A 245 -8.44 -21.41 10.28
N ARG A 246 -7.74 -22.33 9.59
CA ARG A 246 -6.74 -23.21 10.18
C ARG A 246 -5.40 -22.50 10.35
N SER A 247 -4.65 -22.85 11.39
CA SER A 247 -3.30 -22.34 11.64
C SER A 247 -2.24 -23.43 11.54
N ALA A 248 -1.01 -23.01 11.25
CA ALA A 248 0.18 -23.85 11.12
C ALA A 248 1.40 -23.20 11.76
N CYS A 249 2.36 -24.02 12.17
CA CYS A 249 3.62 -23.57 12.74
C CYS A 249 4.60 -23.15 11.64
N PHE A 250 5.00 -21.88 11.65
CA PHE A 250 5.99 -21.29 10.74
C PHE A 250 7.18 -20.73 11.53
N ALA A 251 8.32 -20.60 10.86
CA ALA A 251 9.54 -20.04 11.44
C ALA A 251 9.29 -18.63 11.99
N GLY A 252 9.63 -18.40 13.26
CA GLY A 252 9.57 -17.09 13.87
C GLY A 252 9.58 -17.07 15.40
N CYS A 253 9.57 -15.86 15.97
CA CYS A 253 9.71 -15.63 17.42
C CYS A 253 9.08 -14.31 17.88
N ASP A 254 8.67 -14.24 19.15
CA ASP A 254 8.21 -12.99 19.79
C ASP A 254 9.19 -12.44 20.85
N ALA A 255 10.08 -13.29 21.37
CA ALA A 255 11.16 -12.91 22.28
C ALA A 255 12.35 -13.88 22.17
N ALA A 256 13.53 -13.47 22.64
CA ALA A 256 14.73 -14.32 22.66
C ALA A 256 14.52 -15.68 23.39
N SER A 257 13.60 -15.73 24.36
CA SER A 257 13.20 -16.95 25.07
C SER A 257 12.35 -17.94 24.26
N THR A 258 11.97 -17.59 23.02
CA THR A 258 11.24 -18.49 22.11
C THR A 258 12.13 -19.10 21.04
N CYS A 259 13.40 -18.72 21.00
CA CYS A 259 14.41 -19.27 20.10
C CYS A 259 15.21 -20.41 20.76
N PRO A 260 15.69 -21.41 19.98
CA PRO A 260 16.60 -22.44 20.48
C PRO A 260 17.94 -21.89 21.01
N ASP A 261 18.62 -22.65 21.87
CA ASP A 261 19.91 -22.28 22.44
C ASP A 261 20.95 -21.95 21.35
N GLY A 262 21.65 -20.82 21.50
CA GLY A 262 22.63 -20.34 20.51
C GLY A 262 22.01 -19.59 19.32
N THR A 263 20.74 -19.17 19.46
CA THR A 263 20.04 -18.31 18.51
C THR A 263 19.31 -17.17 19.22
N THR A 264 19.23 -16.01 18.57
CA THR A 264 18.62 -14.77 19.08
C THR A 264 17.44 -14.38 18.20
N CYS A 265 16.35 -13.89 18.82
CA CYS A 265 15.19 -13.36 18.09
C CYS A 265 15.50 -11.96 17.51
N LEU A 266 15.45 -11.82 16.19
CA LEU A 266 15.67 -10.58 15.45
C LEU A 266 14.59 -10.41 14.37
N GLY A 267 13.78 -9.36 14.48
CA GLY A 267 12.76 -9.03 13.46
C GLY A 267 11.77 -10.16 13.19
N GLU A 268 11.25 -10.76 14.26
CA GLU A 268 10.36 -11.93 14.25
C GLU A 268 11.00 -13.25 13.77
N GLN A 269 12.31 -13.33 13.54
CA GLN A 269 13.03 -14.56 13.17
C GLN A 269 14.09 -14.97 14.19
N CYS A 270 14.24 -16.27 14.45
CA CYS A 270 15.38 -16.78 15.20
C CYS A 270 16.60 -16.89 14.29
N VAL A 271 17.72 -16.29 14.71
CA VAL A 271 18.97 -16.23 13.93
C VAL A 271 20.11 -16.71 14.79
N SER A 272 21.03 -17.54 14.26
CA SER A 272 22.17 -18.02 15.04
C SER A 272 23.02 -16.87 15.58
N ASP A 273 23.43 -16.95 16.85
CA ASP A 273 24.26 -15.95 17.54
C ASP A 273 25.62 -15.67 16.86
N LYS A 274 26.04 -16.58 15.96
CA LYS A 274 27.26 -16.45 15.13
C LYS A 274 27.09 -15.45 13.98
N VAL A 275 25.84 -15.15 13.62
CA VAL A 275 25.43 -14.33 12.47
C VAL A 275 24.61 -13.13 12.94
N ALA A 276 23.72 -13.32 13.92
CA ALA A 276 22.88 -12.30 14.52
C ALA A 276 23.70 -11.09 14.98
N CYS A 277 23.27 -9.88 14.57
CA CYS A 277 23.89 -8.65 15.05
C CYS A 277 23.88 -8.59 16.58
N SER A 278 25.08 -8.49 17.15
CA SER A 278 25.31 -8.52 18.59
C SER A 278 26.63 -7.81 18.91
N PRO A 279 26.92 -7.46 20.17
CA PRO A 279 28.22 -6.89 20.53
C PRO A 279 29.41 -7.80 20.17
N ALA A 280 29.17 -9.12 20.01
CA ALA A 280 30.17 -10.08 19.53
C ALA A 280 30.28 -10.15 18.00
N VAL A 281 29.20 -9.83 17.28
CA VAL A 281 29.11 -9.79 15.82
C VAL A 281 28.64 -8.38 15.37
N PRO A 282 29.50 -7.36 15.45
CA PRO A 282 29.13 -5.95 15.27
C PRO A 282 28.85 -5.55 13.81
N SER A 283 28.94 -6.51 12.88
CA SER A 283 28.53 -6.41 11.47
C SER A 283 27.64 -7.60 11.09
N GLY A 284 26.87 -8.11 12.05
CA GLY A 284 25.98 -9.26 11.86
C GLY A 284 24.74 -8.95 11.04
N TRP A 285 23.97 -9.99 10.73
CA TRP A 285 22.70 -9.86 10.02
C TRP A 285 21.65 -9.16 10.88
N CYS A 286 20.78 -8.43 10.20
CA CYS A 286 19.58 -7.80 10.73
C CYS A 286 18.42 -7.99 9.74
N PRO A 287 17.16 -7.95 10.21
CA PRO A 287 15.98 -8.07 9.36
C PRO A 287 15.90 -6.97 8.31
N ASP A 288 15.04 -7.15 7.30
CA ASP A 288 14.89 -6.20 6.19
C ASP A 288 14.72 -4.74 6.65
N GLY A 289 15.50 -3.85 6.01
CA GLY A 289 15.57 -2.44 6.36
C GLY A 289 16.48 -2.10 7.55
N ALA A 290 17.18 -3.07 8.15
CA ALA A 290 18.06 -2.83 9.30
C ALA A 290 19.57 -3.05 9.03
N THR A 291 20.39 -2.23 9.69
CA THR A 291 21.85 -2.30 9.72
C THR A 291 22.35 -2.63 11.13
N CYS A 292 23.41 -3.44 11.21
CA CYS A 292 24.06 -3.73 12.48
C CYS A 292 25.01 -2.60 12.88
N GLU A 293 24.66 -1.85 13.93
CA GLU A 293 25.47 -0.71 14.40
C GLU A 293 25.92 -0.90 15.85
N GLY A 294 27.21 -1.22 16.02
CA GLY A 294 27.78 -1.44 17.36
C GLY A 294 27.22 -2.67 18.06
N GLY A 295 26.70 -3.64 17.30
CA GLY A 295 26.10 -4.86 17.83
C GLY A 295 24.65 -4.73 18.27
N VAL A 296 23.94 -3.72 17.76
CA VAL A 296 22.48 -3.59 17.86
C VAL A 296 21.92 -3.50 16.46
N CYS A 297 20.91 -4.31 16.13
CA CYS A 297 20.13 -4.09 14.92
C CYS A 297 19.36 -2.79 15.08
N ARG A 298 19.80 -1.77 14.35
CA ARG A 298 18.98 -0.61 14.09
C ARG A 298 18.32 -0.92 12.78
N LYS A 299 16.97 -0.99 12.73
CA LYS A 299 16.30 -0.53 11.52
C LYS A 299 16.99 0.77 11.16
N GLY A 300 17.55 0.88 9.95
CA GLY A 300 18.27 2.07 9.52
C GLY A 300 17.27 3.18 9.72
N THR A 301 17.50 4.00 10.76
CA THR A 301 16.37 4.45 11.58
C THR A 301 15.34 5.08 10.69
N GLU A 302 14.06 4.78 10.94
CA GLU A 302 13.03 5.80 10.79
C GLU A 302 13.63 7.04 11.44
N THR A 303 14.20 7.90 10.61
CA THR A 303 14.49 9.24 11.01
C THR A 303 13.12 9.73 11.36
N SER A 304 12.87 9.92 12.65
CA SER A 304 12.08 11.07 13.06
C SER A 304 12.79 12.24 12.39
N ALA A 305 12.33 12.52 11.17
CA ALA A 305 13.02 13.39 10.23
C ALA A 305 13.00 14.81 10.82
N CYS A 306 11.96 15.05 11.62
CA CYS A 306 11.84 15.80 12.88
C CYS A 306 13.00 15.65 13.90
N GLY A 307 14.23 15.90 13.47
CA GLY A 307 15.26 16.35 14.40
C GLY A 307 14.78 17.60 15.16
N ALA A 308 15.34 17.89 16.33
CA ALA A 308 14.90 19.00 17.19
C ALA A 308 15.19 20.42 16.63
N GLY A 309 15.34 20.56 15.32
CA GLY A 309 15.54 21.81 14.58
C GLY A 309 15.20 21.70 13.09
N GLY A 310 14.35 20.74 12.68
CA GLY A 310 13.93 20.56 11.29
C GLY A 310 15.02 20.00 10.35
N ASP A 311 14.75 20.04 9.05
CA ASP A 311 15.69 19.66 7.99
C ASP A 311 16.56 20.85 7.50
N ALA A 312 16.95 20.84 6.22
CA ALA A 312 17.81 21.84 5.60
C ALA A 312 17.08 23.10 5.06
N LEU A 313 15.75 23.10 4.98
CA LEU A 313 14.93 24.23 4.53
C LEU A 313 14.29 25.03 5.67
N GLU A 314 14.16 24.39 6.83
CA GLU A 314 13.50 24.88 8.03
C GLU A 314 14.16 26.13 8.66
N PRO A 315 13.39 27.05 9.29
CA PRO A 315 11.94 27.00 9.48
C PRO A 315 11.16 27.48 8.25
N ASN A 316 10.18 26.70 7.82
CA ASN A 316 9.28 27.03 6.71
C ASN A 316 7.81 26.65 6.94
N ASP A 317 7.36 26.70 8.20
CA ASP A 317 6.00 26.36 8.67
C ASP A 317 4.85 27.21 8.10
N ASP A 318 5.15 28.33 7.40
CA ASP A 318 4.13 29.28 6.93
C ASP A 318 4.47 29.98 5.60
N LEU A 319 3.44 30.50 4.93
CA LEU A 319 3.56 31.20 3.63
C LEU A 319 4.58 32.36 3.63
N GLY A 320 4.79 33.01 4.78
CA GLY A 320 5.75 34.09 4.97
C GLY A 320 7.18 33.63 5.25
N SER A 321 7.38 32.42 5.76
CA SER A 321 8.69 31.77 5.94
C SER A 321 9.12 30.93 4.71
N ALA A 322 8.20 30.65 3.79
CA ALA A 322 8.35 29.76 2.63
C ALA A 322 9.76 29.66 1.99
N ALA A 323 10.34 28.46 2.04
CA ALA A 323 11.70 28.18 1.59
C ALA A 323 11.87 28.32 0.07
N ARG A 324 12.95 28.97 -0.38
CA ARG A 324 13.17 29.23 -1.82
C ARG A 324 13.82 28.04 -2.51
N LEU A 325 13.08 27.38 -3.40
CA LEU A 325 13.62 26.31 -4.23
C LEU A 325 14.52 26.86 -5.35
N ALA A 326 15.57 26.10 -5.68
CA ALA A 326 16.41 26.32 -6.85
C ALA A 326 16.09 25.27 -7.94
N SER A 327 16.48 25.55 -9.19
CA SER A 327 16.51 24.52 -10.24
C SER A 327 17.42 23.37 -9.82
N ASP A 328 17.05 22.14 -10.19
CA ASP A 328 17.79 20.90 -9.91
C ASP A 328 17.96 20.62 -8.40
N THR A 329 17.12 21.22 -7.55
CA THR A 329 17.05 20.87 -6.12
C THR A 329 16.53 19.44 -5.98
N SER A 330 17.34 18.61 -5.34
CA SER A 330 16.90 17.34 -4.75
C SER A 330 17.59 17.17 -3.40
N THR A 331 16.80 16.99 -2.36
CA THR A 331 17.22 17.02 -0.96
C THR A 331 16.36 16.02 -0.20
N GLU A 332 16.92 15.37 0.82
CA GLU A 332 16.16 14.57 1.78
C GLU A 332 15.59 15.53 2.82
N LEU A 333 14.26 15.60 2.89
CA LEU A 333 13.48 16.54 3.71
C LEU A 333 12.54 15.77 4.63
N SER A 334 11.92 16.48 5.56
CA SER A 334 11.12 15.95 6.67
C SER A 334 9.81 16.72 6.83
N LEU A 335 8.67 16.04 6.76
CA LEU A 335 7.41 16.61 7.24
C LEU A 335 6.94 15.92 8.52
N CYS A 336 6.60 16.71 9.52
CA CYS A 336 6.35 16.29 10.90
C CYS A 336 4.89 16.49 11.37
N GLU A 337 4.51 15.88 12.51
CA GLU A 337 3.14 16.01 13.03
C GLU A 337 2.88 17.45 13.48
N GLY A 338 1.94 18.11 12.80
CA GLY A 338 1.57 19.52 13.07
C GLY A 338 2.46 20.55 12.37
N ASP A 339 3.34 20.11 11.49
CA ASP A 339 4.23 20.90 10.64
C ASP A 339 3.67 20.98 9.19
N GLU A 340 4.11 21.99 8.44
CA GLU A 340 3.66 22.31 7.08
C GLU A 340 4.79 22.91 6.24
N ASP A 341 5.35 22.16 5.28
CA ASP A 341 6.42 22.68 4.45
C ASP A 341 5.93 23.67 3.38
N TRP A 342 6.03 24.97 3.66
CA TRP A 342 5.81 26.00 2.64
C TRP A 342 7.07 26.25 1.82
N LEU A 343 6.92 26.17 0.50
CA LEU A 343 7.98 26.29 -0.48
C LEU A 343 7.61 27.36 -1.50
N ARG A 344 8.58 28.08 -2.05
CA ARG A 344 8.37 29.04 -3.15
C ARG A 344 9.29 28.80 -4.33
N ILE A 345 8.74 28.94 -5.53
CA ILE A 345 9.47 28.92 -6.79
C ILE A 345 9.35 30.26 -7.51
N VAL A 346 10.38 30.60 -8.28
CA VAL A 346 10.35 31.73 -9.22
C VAL A 346 10.55 31.16 -10.62
N VAL A 347 9.51 31.20 -11.44
CA VAL A 347 9.51 30.55 -12.76
C VAL A 347 10.26 31.41 -13.77
N PRO A 348 11.29 30.88 -14.48
CA PRO A 348 12.03 31.64 -15.50
C PRO A 348 11.17 31.98 -16.73
N GLU A 349 11.64 32.95 -17.54
CA GLU A 349 10.98 33.30 -18.81
C GLU A 349 10.87 32.07 -19.72
N ARG A 350 9.69 31.86 -20.33
CA ARG A 350 9.44 30.81 -21.33
C ARG A 350 9.90 29.44 -20.86
N THR A 351 9.53 29.10 -19.62
CA THR A 351 9.94 27.86 -18.96
C THR A 351 8.75 27.24 -18.25
N ILE A 352 8.53 25.95 -18.46
CA ILE A 352 7.71 25.13 -17.56
C ILE A 352 8.65 24.60 -16.47
N VAL A 353 8.35 24.89 -15.21
CA VAL A 353 8.99 24.29 -14.04
C VAL A 353 8.09 23.18 -13.52
N ARG A 354 8.62 21.97 -13.45
CA ARG A 354 8.04 20.85 -12.71
C ARG A 354 8.56 20.91 -11.28
N VAL A 355 7.66 20.85 -10.31
CA VAL A 355 8.00 20.57 -8.90
C VAL A 355 7.25 19.32 -8.50
N GLY A 356 7.95 18.34 -7.95
CA GLY A 356 7.32 17.21 -7.31
C GLY A 356 7.94 16.89 -5.96
N VAL A 357 7.15 16.22 -5.11
CA VAL A 357 7.61 15.50 -3.92
C VAL A 357 7.57 14.01 -4.20
N ARG A 358 8.47 13.23 -3.59
CA ARG A 358 8.43 11.77 -3.55
C ARG A 358 8.68 11.28 -2.15
N PHE A 359 7.91 10.31 -1.70
CA PHE A 359 7.89 9.79 -0.33
C PHE A 359 7.32 8.36 -0.37
N PRO A 360 7.72 7.43 0.49
CA PRO A 360 7.08 6.11 0.54
C PRO A 360 5.69 6.26 1.18
N HIS A 361 4.60 6.12 0.42
CA HIS A 361 3.23 6.36 0.93
C HIS A 361 2.87 5.45 2.11
N ALA A 362 3.52 4.28 2.21
CA ALA A 362 3.38 3.36 3.35
C ALA A 362 3.89 3.92 4.70
N ASP A 363 4.85 4.85 4.67
CA ASP A 363 5.44 5.45 5.88
C ASP A 363 4.62 6.65 6.38
N GLY A 364 3.85 7.27 5.49
CA GLY A 364 2.91 8.36 5.79
C GLY A 364 2.50 9.12 4.53
N ASP A 365 1.21 9.42 4.43
CA ASP A 365 0.64 10.03 3.23
C ASP A 365 0.81 11.56 3.23
N LEU A 366 1.49 12.10 2.21
CA LEU A 366 1.78 13.53 2.06
C LEU A 366 1.05 14.13 0.85
N ASP A 367 0.29 15.20 1.08
CA ASP A 367 -0.41 15.95 0.05
C ASP A 367 0.43 17.15 -0.44
N LEU A 368 0.44 17.39 -1.76
CA LEU A 368 0.99 18.60 -2.37
C LEU A 368 -0.12 19.58 -2.76
N VAL A 369 0.00 20.82 -2.29
CA VAL A 369 -0.92 21.93 -2.59
C VAL A 369 -0.16 23.06 -3.28
N ALA A 370 -0.77 23.71 -4.27
CA ALA A 370 -0.16 24.76 -5.07
C ALA A 370 -1.01 26.05 -5.10
N TYR A 371 -0.33 27.19 -4.99
CA TYR A 371 -0.91 28.53 -4.95
C TYR A 371 -0.17 29.49 -5.90
N ASP A 372 -0.86 30.52 -6.37
CA ASP A 372 -0.24 31.64 -7.10
C ASP A 372 0.46 32.65 -6.18
N GLY A 373 1.10 33.66 -6.78
CA GLY A 373 1.81 34.72 -6.06
C GLY A 373 0.92 35.60 -5.17
N GLU A 374 -0.41 35.55 -5.31
CA GLU A 374 -1.36 36.19 -4.39
C GLU A 374 -1.85 35.25 -3.28
N GLY A 375 -1.37 34.00 -3.23
CA GLY A 375 -1.79 32.97 -2.28
C GLY A 375 -3.15 32.34 -2.61
N ARG A 376 -3.65 32.47 -3.85
CA ARG A 376 -4.90 31.82 -4.28
C ARG A 376 -4.62 30.38 -4.69
N LEU A 377 -5.50 29.47 -4.30
CA LEU A 377 -5.39 28.05 -4.59
C LEU A 377 -5.47 27.78 -6.11
N LEU A 378 -4.46 27.09 -6.65
CA LEU A 378 -4.42 26.62 -8.03
C LEU A 378 -4.79 25.13 -8.14
N GLY A 379 -4.37 24.33 -7.16
CA GLY A 379 -4.69 22.91 -7.06
C GLY A 379 -4.30 22.33 -5.70
N SER A 380 -5.02 21.30 -5.26
CA SER A 380 -4.85 20.61 -3.99
C SER A 380 -5.19 19.14 -4.17
N ARG A 381 -4.63 18.24 -3.35
CA ARG A 381 -5.27 16.97 -2.99
C ARG A 381 -5.91 16.98 -1.59
N TYR A 382 -5.72 18.07 -0.84
CA TYR A 382 -6.05 18.21 0.57
C TYR A 382 -7.36 18.99 0.81
N GLY A 383 -8.21 18.45 1.70
CA GLY A 383 -9.36 19.14 2.31
C GLY A 383 -10.65 19.23 1.49
N ASP A 384 -11.70 19.84 2.07
CA ASP A 384 -13.07 19.93 1.51
C ASP A 384 -13.16 20.62 0.13
N HIS A 385 -12.14 21.39 -0.25
CA HIS A 385 -12.03 22.00 -1.58
C HIS A 385 -11.64 21.00 -2.68
N TYR A 386 -11.35 19.75 -2.32
CA TYR A 386 -11.04 18.67 -3.25
C TYR A 386 -12.20 17.65 -3.34
N PRO A 387 -13.13 17.79 -4.31
CA PRO A 387 -14.37 16.99 -4.35
C PRO A 387 -14.19 15.59 -4.95
N TYR A 388 -12.98 15.02 -4.92
CA TYR A 388 -12.65 13.69 -5.45
C TYR A 388 -12.31 12.73 -4.31
N ALA A 389 -13.29 11.91 -3.92
CA ALA A 389 -13.22 10.99 -2.78
C ALA A 389 -12.41 9.69 -3.05
N TYR A 390 -11.33 9.76 -3.84
CA TYR A 390 -10.50 8.60 -4.19
C TYR A 390 -9.08 8.76 -3.63
N ARG A 391 -8.94 8.73 -2.30
CA ARG A 391 -7.63 8.57 -1.62
C ARG A 391 -6.98 7.22 -1.94
N ASP A 392 -7.78 6.23 -2.36
CA ASP A 392 -7.31 4.94 -2.87
C ASP A 392 -6.50 5.05 -4.20
N GLN A 393 -6.18 6.27 -4.67
CA GLN A 393 -5.41 6.59 -5.87
C GLN A 393 -4.19 7.51 -5.57
N GLU A 394 -3.72 7.52 -4.32
CA GLU A 394 -2.43 8.11 -3.97
C GLU A 394 -1.25 7.22 -4.41
N THR A 395 -0.09 7.84 -4.58
CA THR A 395 1.16 7.21 -5.02
C THR A 395 2.34 7.81 -4.26
N ASP A 396 3.50 7.17 -4.30
CA ASP A 396 4.78 7.62 -3.71
C ASP A 396 5.37 8.94 -4.30
N THR A 397 4.54 9.77 -4.93
CA THR A 397 4.94 10.94 -5.71
C THR A 397 3.73 11.87 -5.88
N GLU A 398 3.96 13.19 -5.83
CA GLU A 398 3.00 14.22 -6.21
C GLU A 398 3.69 15.28 -7.07
N VAL A 399 3.10 15.73 -8.19
CA VAL A 399 3.77 16.63 -9.14
C VAL A 399 2.87 17.73 -9.72
N TYR A 400 3.37 18.97 -9.72
CA TYR A 400 2.76 20.09 -10.43
C TYR A 400 3.69 20.74 -11.47
N GLY A 401 3.08 21.38 -12.46
CA GLY A 401 3.75 22.18 -13.48
C GLY A 401 3.34 23.65 -13.37
N PHE A 402 4.31 24.54 -13.53
CA PHE A 402 4.14 25.99 -13.46
C PHE A 402 4.79 26.62 -14.70
N TYR A 403 4.19 27.67 -15.25
CA TYR A 403 4.69 28.34 -16.44
C TYR A 403 4.79 29.85 -16.19
N SER A 404 5.71 30.52 -16.88
CA SER A 404 5.71 31.97 -16.97
C SER A 404 6.17 32.40 -18.35
N GLU A 405 5.33 33.17 -19.06
CA GLU A 405 5.70 33.69 -20.38
C GLU A 405 6.82 34.74 -20.27
N ARG A 406 6.76 35.60 -19.24
CA ARG A 406 7.65 36.75 -19.04
C ARG A 406 8.77 36.50 -18.04
N GLY A 407 8.65 35.44 -17.24
CA GLY A 407 9.57 35.11 -16.17
C GLY A 407 9.37 35.96 -14.92
N GLY A 408 9.80 35.43 -13.78
CA GLY A 408 9.66 36.10 -12.49
C GLY A 408 8.30 35.89 -11.81
N ALA A 409 7.40 35.12 -12.40
CA ALA A 409 6.17 34.70 -11.70
C ALA A 409 6.54 33.83 -10.49
N GLU A 410 6.02 34.18 -9.32
CA GLU A 410 6.21 33.43 -8.08
C GLU A 410 4.99 32.53 -7.84
N TYR A 411 5.26 31.31 -7.40
CA TYR A 411 4.25 30.35 -6.97
C TYR A 411 4.68 29.74 -5.65
N PHE A 412 3.69 29.41 -4.82
CA PHE A 412 3.91 28.75 -3.55
C PHE A 412 3.40 27.31 -3.61
N LEU A 413 4.12 26.41 -2.96
CA LEU A 413 3.69 25.05 -2.69
C LEU A 413 3.63 24.84 -1.18
N ARG A 414 2.80 23.91 -0.75
CA ARG A 414 2.68 23.48 0.64
C ARG A 414 2.65 21.95 0.61
N VAL A 415 3.59 21.31 1.28
CA VAL A 415 3.54 19.86 1.58
C VAL A 415 2.84 19.72 2.92
N ILE A 416 1.89 18.80 3.04
CA ILE A 416 1.12 18.62 4.28
C ILE A 416 0.73 17.16 4.51
N GLY A 417 0.80 16.72 5.77
CA GLY A 417 0.44 15.37 6.16
C GLY A 417 -1.06 15.12 6.10
N HIS A 418 -1.48 14.11 5.34
CA HIS A 418 -2.86 13.67 5.34
C HIS A 418 -3.22 13.03 6.69
N ALA A 419 -4.28 13.53 7.34
CA ALA A 419 -4.72 13.06 8.66
C ALA A 419 -3.61 13.02 9.75
N GLY A 420 -2.58 13.87 9.64
CA GLY A 420 -1.41 13.87 10.52
C GLY A 420 -0.26 12.95 10.09
N GLY A 421 -0.28 12.47 8.84
CA GLY A 421 0.81 11.72 8.23
C GLY A 421 2.14 12.47 8.31
N GLN A 422 3.22 11.72 8.53
CA GLN A 422 4.59 12.23 8.63
C GLN A 422 5.43 11.43 7.66
N ASN A 423 6.42 12.04 7.01
CA ASN A 423 7.31 11.27 6.14
C ASN A 423 8.64 11.98 5.89
N ALA A 424 9.65 11.18 5.55
CA ALA A 424 10.79 11.69 4.82
C ALA A 424 10.40 11.83 3.34
N TYR A 425 10.74 12.96 2.72
CA TYR A 425 10.40 13.19 1.33
C TYR A 425 11.54 13.86 0.55
N ARG A 426 11.50 13.67 -0.76
CA ARG A 426 12.45 14.24 -1.71
C ARG A 426 11.74 15.24 -2.61
N LEU A 427 12.31 16.43 -2.74
CA LEU A 427 11.94 17.35 -3.83
C LEU A 427 12.63 16.99 -5.15
N ASP A 428 11.92 17.24 -6.24
CA ASP A 428 12.44 17.23 -7.62
C ASP A 428 11.98 18.50 -8.35
N VAL A 429 12.91 19.43 -8.59
CA VAL A 429 12.65 20.67 -9.35
C VAL A 429 13.32 20.59 -10.72
N THR A 430 12.54 20.42 -11.79
CA THR A 430 13.06 20.27 -13.16
C THR A 430 12.53 21.38 -14.08
N SER A 431 13.40 22.02 -14.85
CA SER A 431 13.04 23.12 -15.75
C SER A 431 13.05 22.69 -17.21
N TYR A 432 12.02 23.07 -17.97
CA TYR A 432 11.86 22.75 -19.38
C TYR A 432 11.58 24.03 -20.18
N PRO A 433 12.40 24.41 -21.18
CA PRO A 433 12.10 25.53 -22.06
C PRO A 433 10.73 25.33 -22.72
N TYR A 434 9.89 26.35 -22.81
CA TYR A 434 8.54 26.28 -23.39
C TYR A 434 8.11 27.64 -23.96
N VAL A 435 7.60 27.66 -25.19
CA VAL A 435 6.96 28.83 -25.80
C VAL A 435 5.88 28.35 -26.77
N ASP A 436 4.68 28.93 -26.72
CA ASP A 436 3.61 28.58 -27.66
C ASP A 436 3.97 28.97 -29.10
N GLY A 437 3.38 28.25 -30.06
CA GLY A 437 3.53 28.54 -31.48
C GLY A 437 2.51 27.81 -32.33
N SER A 438 2.49 28.10 -33.64
CA SER A 438 1.55 27.49 -34.60
C SER A 438 1.70 25.96 -34.75
N SER A 439 2.82 25.42 -34.29
CA SER A 439 3.07 24.00 -34.05
C SER A 439 4.31 23.88 -33.15
N CYS A 440 4.49 22.73 -32.48
CA CYS A 440 5.64 22.51 -31.61
C CYS A 440 7.00 22.63 -32.35
N THR A 441 7.14 22.02 -33.53
CA THR A 441 8.35 22.17 -34.34
C THR A 441 8.48 23.57 -34.95
N GLY A 442 7.36 24.25 -35.24
CA GLY A 442 7.34 25.65 -35.66
C GLY A 442 7.76 26.64 -34.57
N ALA A 443 7.62 26.27 -33.29
CA ALA A 443 8.13 27.01 -32.14
C ALA A 443 9.64 26.76 -31.88
N GLY A 444 10.29 25.91 -32.67
CA GLY A 444 11.75 25.67 -32.62
C GLY A 444 12.18 24.42 -31.85
N PHE A 445 11.25 23.64 -31.29
CA PHE A 445 11.56 22.41 -30.56
C PHE A 445 11.88 21.24 -31.50
N ALA A 446 12.75 20.34 -31.04
CA ALA A 446 13.12 19.14 -31.78
C ALA A 446 11.96 18.13 -31.87
N PHE A 447 12.04 17.21 -32.83
CA PHE A 447 11.02 16.18 -33.05
C PHE A 447 10.75 15.36 -31.78
N ASP A 448 11.80 14.90 -31.09
CA ASP A 448 11.65 14.03 -29.93
C ASP A 448 11.06 14.77 -28.70
N GLU A 449 11.37 16.06 -28.54
CA GLU A 449 10.72 16.94 -27.55
C GLU A 449 9.21 17.11 -27.85
N CYS A 450 8.87 17.34 -29.12
CA CYS A 450 7.47 17.39 -29.55
C CYS A 450 6.76 16.05 -29.41
N ALA A 451 7.50 14.95 -29.49
CA ALA A 451 6.99 13.59 -29.36
C ALA A 451 6.87 13.09 -27.92
N GLY A 452 7.32 13.86 -26.93
CA GLY A 452 7.30 13.45 -25.53
C GLY A 452 8.29 12.33 -25.21
N ARG A 453 9.39 12.23 -25.95
CA ARG A 453 10.35 11.11 -25.83
C ARG A 453 11.47 11.42 -24.86
N GLY A 454 11.67 10.50 -23.92
CA GLY A 454 12.79 10.44 -22.99
C GLY A 454 12.68 9.15 -22.18
N ASP A 455 13.78 8.72 -21.57
CA ASP A 455 13.79 7.51 -20.74
C ASP A 455 12.81 7.67 -19.57
N GLY A 456 12.03 6.62 -19.26
CA GLY A 456 11.03 6.64 -18.19
C GLY A 456 9.93 7.72 -18.35
N GLY A 457 9.64 8.17 -19.57
CA GLY A 457 8.64 9.22 -19.82
C GLY A 457 9.15 10.66 -19.65
N SER A 458 10.44 10.86 -19.35
CA SER A 458 11.05 12.17 -19.07
C SER A 458 10.93 13.25 -20.15
N GLY A 459 10.54 12.89 -21.38
CA GLY A 459 10.23 13.85 -22.44
C GLY A 459 8.82 14.46 -22.35
N LEU A 460 7.95 13.91 -21.50
CA LEU A 460 6.63 14.46 -21.20
C LEU A 460 6.74 15.61 -20.20
N LEU A 461 5.87 16.59 -20.37
CA LEU A 461 5.81 17.81 -19.57
C LEU A 461 4.58 17.74 -18.67
N PRO A 462 4.65 18.17 -17.40
CA PRO A 462 3.42 18.47 -16.67
C PRO A 462 2.74 19.63 -17.40
N PHE A 463 1.48 19.45 -17.81
CA PHE A 463 0.70 20.54 -18.37
C PHE A 463 0.48 21.56 -17.23
N PRO A 464 1.00 22.80 -17.35
CA PRO A 464 1.11 23.70 -16.22
C PRO A 464 -0.25 24.17 -15.70
N PHE A 465 -0.28 24.77 -14.52
CA PHE A 465 -1.39 25.64 -14.13
C PHE A 465 -1.48 26.86 -15.06
N ALA A 466 -2.68 27.44 -15.16
CA ALA A 466 -2.89 28.66 -15.91
C ALA A 466 -2.27 29.87 -15.18
N ASP A 467 -1.47 30.65 -15.90
CA ASP A 467 -0.87 31.91 -15.41
C ASP A 467 -1.78 33.07 -15.86
N PRO A 468 -2.35 33.89 -14.95
CA PRO A 468 -3.17 35.04 -15.33
C PRO A 468 -2.46 36.10 -16.19
N ASP A 469 -1.13 36.21 -16.13
CA ASP A 469 -0.32 37.18 -16.89
C ASP A 469 0.14 36.67 -18.27
N ASP A 470 -0.11 35.38 -18.57
CA ASP A 470 0.11 34.72 -19.85
C ASP A 470 -0.70 35.38 -20.98
N SER A 471 -0.01 35.93 -22.00
CA SER A 471 -0.68 36.63 -23.10
C SER A 471 -1.39 35.71 -24.10
N VAL A 472 -1.17 34.40 -24.02
CA VAL A 472 -1.79 33.42 -24.93
C VAL A 472 -3.20 33.08 -24.47
N VAL A 473 -3.35 32.58 -23.24
CA VAL A 473 -4.62 32.05 -22.69
C VAL A 473 -5.00 32.64 -21.33
N GLY A 474 -4.07 33.29 -20.63
CA GLY A 474 -4.27 33.79 -19.26
C GLY A 474 -4.75 32.69 -18.32
N GLY A 475 -5.60 33.07 -17.35
CA GLY A 475 -6.36 32.16 -16.49
C GLY A 475 -7.48 31.38 -17.21
N GLY A 476 -7.29 30.99 -18.48
CA GLY A 476 -8.35 30.42 -19.34
C GLY A 476 -8.72 28.96 -19.07
N TYR A 477 -8.07 28.30 -18.12
CA TYR A 477 -8.34 26.92 -17.74
C TYR A 477 -7.98 26.65 -16.27
N VAL A 478 -8.53 25.57 -15.72
CA VAL A 478 -8.23 25.05 -14.38
C VAL A 478 -8.07 23.53 -14.43
N TRP A 479 -7.58 22.90 -13.37
CA TRP A 479 -7.41 21.44 -13.29
C TRP A 479 -8.37 20.82 -12.29
N GLU A 480 -9.07 19.76 -12.70
CA GLU A 480 -9.89 18.93 -11.80
C GLU A 480 -9.24 17.57 -11.47
N THR A 481 -8.31 17.08 -12.29
CA THR A 481 -7.65 15.80 -12.01
C THR A 481 -6.52 15.92 -10.98
N PHE A 482 -6.16 14.79 -10.40
CA PHE A 482 -4.99 14.53 -9.57
C PHE A 482 -3.68 15.08 -10.16
N SER A 483 -2.72 15.43 -9.31
CA SER A 483 -1.40 15.96 -9.72
C SER A 483 -0.69 15.07 -10.75
N ASN A 484 -0.73 13.75 -10.56
CA ASN A 484 0.11 12.80 -11.29
C ASN A 484 -0.39 12.42 -12.69
N TYR A 485 -1.61 12.80 -13.06
CA TYR A 485 -2.23 12.43 -14.34
C TYR A 485 -2.29 13.61 -15.33
N ARG A 486 -1.37 14.57 -15.20
CA ARG A 486 -1.32 15.82 -15.99
C ARG A 486 -0.19 15.86 -17.02
N PHE A 487 0.47 14.74 -17.31
CA PHE A 487 1.64 14.72 -18.20
C PHE A 487 1.23 14.65 -19.66
N ALA A 488 1.78 15.53 -20.47
CA ALA A 488 1.40 15.73 -21.87
C ALA A 488 2.63 15.86 -22.76
N ARG A 489 2.48 15.50 -24.05
CA ARG A 489 3.43 15.94 -25.07
C ARG A 489 3.34 17.45 -25.21
N ARG A 490 4.48 18.09 -25.45
CA ARG A 490 4.60 19.54 -25.72
C ARG A 490 3.60 20.06 -26.77
N GLU A 491 3.38 19.28 -27.83
CA GLU A 491 2.41 19.60 -28.89
C GLU A 491 0.93 19.61 -28.44
N LEU A 492 0.57 18.79 -27.45
CA LEU A 492 -0.80 18.69 -26.93
C LEU A 492 -1.12 19.92 -26.07
N ILE A 493 -0.17 20.30 -25.20
CA ILE A 493 -0.24 21.50 -24.37
C ILE A 493 -0.47 22.74 -25.26
N MET A 494 0.35 22.90 -26.30
CA MET A 494 0.22 24.01 -27.27
C MET A 494 -1.12 24.00 -28.02
N LEU A 495 -1.59 22.83 -28.44
CA LEU A 495 -2.86 22.70 -29.19
C LEU A 495 -4.07 23.10 -28.35
N VAL A 496 -4.12 22.66 -27.09
CA VAL A 496 -5.20 23.02 -26.15
C VAL A 496 -5.14 24.51 -25.84
N ARG A 497 -3.95 25.06 -25.59
CA ARG A 497 -3.75 26.50 -25.34
C ARG A 497 -4.13 27.38 -26.54
N ASP A 498 -3.74 27.07 -27.78
CA ASP A 498 -4.18 27.80 -28.98
C ASP A 498 -5.71 27.74 -29.17
N ALA A 499 -6.31 26.57 -28.94
CA ALA A 499 -7.75 26.40 -29.07
C ALA A 499 -8.55 27.19 -28.01
N LEU A 500 -8.10 27.21 -26.75
CA LEU A 500 -8.67 28.03 -25.68
C LEU A 500 -8.51 29.53 -26.00
N ALA A 501 -7.30 29.96 -26.35
CA ALA A 501 -6.97 31.32 -26.72
C ALA A 501 -7.82 31.84 -27.90
N ALA A 502 -8.00 31.01 -28.94
CA ALA A 502 -8.86 31.32 -30.06
C ALA A 502 -10.33 31.42 -29.64
N THR A 503 -10.78 30.59 -28.71
CA THR A 503 -12.16 30.55 -28.21
C THR A 503 -12.47 31.79 -27.36
N GLN A 504 -11.59 32.19 -26.43
CA GLN A 504 -11.72 33.42 -25.66
C GLN A 504 -11.81 34.67 -26.58
N ARG A 505 -11.01 34.71 -27.66
CA ARG A 505 -11.08 35.79 -28.66
C ARG A 505 -12.39 35.82 -29.46
N ALA A 506 -12.97 34.66 -29.77
CA ALA A 506 -14.23 34.56 -30.51
C ALA A 506 -15.47 34.75 -29.62
N PHE A 507 -15.37 34.43 -28.33
CA PHE A 507 -16.42 34.54 -27.32
C PHE A 507 -15.90 35.30 -26.09
N PRO A 508 -15.86 36.64 -26.13
CA PRO A 508 -15.45 37.46 -24.99
C PRO A 508 -16.27 37.15 -23.74
N GLY A 509 -15.61 37.10 -22.56
CA GLY A 509 -16.25 36.71 -21.30
C GLY A 509 -16.36 35.19 -21.10
N THR A 510 -15.69 34.38 -21.93
CA THR A 510 -15.53 32.93 -21.67
C THR A 510 -14.85 32.71 -20.31
N THR A 511 -15.54 32.03 -19.40
CA THR A 511 -14.99 31.55 -18.12
C THR A 511 -13.95 30.44 -18.34
N PRO A 512 -13.07 30.15 -17.35
CA PRO A 512 -12.07 29.09 -17.47
C PRO A 512 -12.70 27.74 -17.83
N LEU A 513 -11.97 26.87 -18.53
CA LEU A 513 -12.41 25.49 -18.83
C LEU A 513 -11.62 24.47 -18.01
N SER A 514 -12.30 23.51 -17.39
CA SER A 514 -11.61 22.45 -16.65
C SER A 514 -10.92 21.44 -17.57
N LEU A 515 -9.67 21.14 -17.24
CA LEU A 515 -8.89 20.04 -17.77
C LEU A 515 -8.89 18.88 -16.75
N ILE A 516 -9.01 17.66 -17.27
CA ILE A 516 -9.18 16.43 -16.48
C ILE A 516 -7.98 15.51 -16.77
N ASP A 517 -8.18 14.22 -17.06
CA ASP A 517 -7.09 13.27 -17.16
C ASP A 517 -6.27 13.45 -18.45
N VAL A 518 -4.95 13.39 -18.31
CA VAL A 518 -3.95 13.24 -19.38
C VAL A 518 -3.30 11.87 -19.18
N CYS A 519 -1.96 11.75 -19.07
CA CYS A 519 -1.31 10.49 -18.69
C CYS A 519 -0.46 10.61 -17.41
N GLN A 520 -0.03 9.45 -16.91
CA GLN A 520 1.01 9.32 -15.90
C GLN A 520 2.35 9.88 -16.37
N ILE A 521 3.27 10.15 -15.44
CA ILE A 521 4.63 10.65 -15.73
C ILE A 521 5.43 9.78 -16.70
N ASP A 522 5.22 8.46 -16.67
CA ASP A 522 5.87 7.47 -17.53
C ASP A 522 5.25 7.37 -18.94
N GLY A 523 4.14 8.07 -19.17
CA GLY A 523 3.35 7.98 -20.39
C GLY A 523 2.29 6.88 -20.38
N THR A 524 2.00 6.23 -19.25
CA THR A 524 0.97 5.19 -19.16
C THR A 524 -0.42 5.80 -18.89
N THR A 525 -1.46 5.10 -19.37
CA THR A 525 -2.87 5.29 -19.02
C THR A 525 -3.05 5.53 -17.50
N PRO A 526 -3.82 6.54 -17.04
CA PRO A 526 -4.01 6.83 -15.60
C PRO A 526 -4.57 5.68 -14.75
N GLY A 527 -4.06 5.55 -13.53
CA GLY A 527 -4.49 4.57 -12.52
C GLY A 527 -3.79 3.21 -12.62
N TYR A 528 -2.85 3.03 -13.57
CA TYR A 528 -2.08 1.78 -13.68
C TYR A 528 -0.95 1.70 -12.67
N ASP A 529 -0.43 2.84 -12.21
CA ASP A 529 0.51 2.98 -11.09
C ASP A 529 -0.05 2.42 -9.78
N VAL A 530 -1.33 2.65 -9.51
CA VAL A 530 -2.04 2.18 -8.30
C VAL A 530 -2.82 0.88 -8.49
N GLY A 531 -2.70 0.21 -9.64
CA GLY A 531 -3.46 -1.02 -9.94
C GLY A 531 -4.97 -0.84 -10.16
N HIS A 532 -5.47 0.39 -10.18
CA HIS A 532 -6.87 0.77 -10.41
C HIS A 532 -7.04 1.65 -11.68
N PRO A 533 -6.94 1.09 -12.90
CA PRO A 533 -7.06 1.84 -14.14
C PRO A 533 -8.34 2.65 -14.24
N ARG A 534 -8.19 3.97 -14.46
CA ARG A 534 -9.31 4.90 -14.64
C ARG A 534 -9.89 4.87 -16.05
N HIS A 535 -9.09 4.42 -17.00
CA HIS A 535 -9.41 4.40 -18.43
C HIS A 535 -9.06 3.05 -19.06
N PRO A 536 -9.70 2.68 -20.19
CA PRO A 536 -9.30 1.50 -20.95
C PRO A 536 -7.83 1.53 -21.34
N LYS A 537 -7.14 0.39 -21.23
CA LYS A 537 -5.72 0.26 -21.60
C LYS A 537 -5.43 0.88 -22.97
N SER A 538 -4.36 1.69 -23.02
CA SER A 538 -3.88 2.43 -24.19
C SER A 538 -4.79 3.54 -24.75
N THR A 539 -5.83 3.91 -24.01
CA THR A 539 -6.37 5.28 -24.05
C THR A 539 -5.55 6.12 -23.07
N HIS A 540 -5.35 7.41 -23.36
CA HIS A 540 -4.44 8.30 -22.61
C HIS A 540 -2.92 8.04 -22.67
N ASP A 541 -2.43 6.93 -23.23
CA ASP A 541 -0.97 6.69 -23.37
C ASP A 541 -0.17 7.79 -24.13
N GLN A 542 1.14 7.83 -23.82
CA GLN A 542 2.20 8.67 -24.40
C GLN A 542 1.93 10.19 -24.35
N GLY A 543 1.14 10.67 -23.40
CA GLY A 543 0.76 12.08 -23.26
C GLY A 543 0.11 12.68 -24.51
N GLY A 544 -0.47 11.82 -25.36
CA GLY A 544 -1.08 12.20 -26.64
C GLY A 544 -2.59 12.40 -26.58
N ASN A 545 -3.19 12.32 -25.39
CA ASN A 545 -4.64 12.42 -25.20
C ASN A 545 -4.94 13.22 -23.93
N ILE A 546 -6.11 13.83 -23.85
CA ILE A 546 -6.58 14.61 -22.71
C ILE A 546 -8.11 14.66 -22.67
N ASP A 547 -8.67 14.53 -21.48
CA ASP A 547 -10.08 14.76 -21.21
C ASP A 547 -10.29 16.21 -20.80
N ILE A 548 -11.22 16.88 -21.46
CA ILE A 548 -11.50 18.31 -21.31
C ILE A 548 -12.99 18.46 -21.05
N ALA A 549 -13.38 19.28 -20.07
CA ALA A 549 -14.80 19.57 -19.82
C ALA A 549 -15.50 20.17 -21.06
N TYR A 550 -16.83 20.15 -21.07
CA TYR A 550 -17.59 20.89 -22.06
C TYR A 550 -17.71 22.36 -21.62
N PHE A 551 -17.70 23.29 -22.59
CA PHE A 551 -18.22 24.63 -22.32
C PHE A 551 -19.71 24.57 -22.01
N GLN A 552 -20.12 25.28 -20.96
CA GLN A 552 -21.47 25.22 -20.39
C GLN A 552 -22.19 26.58 -20.41
N THR A 553 -23.51 26.54 -20.46
CA THR A 553 -24.39 27.72 -20.59
C THR A 553 -24.58 28.50 -19.30
N ASP A 554 -24.27 27.90 -18.14
CA ASP A 554 -24.19 28.57 -16.84
C ASP A 554 -22.77 29.13 -16.56
N GLY A 555 -21.79 28.77 -17.40
CA GLY A 555 -20.39 29.18 -17.27
C GLY A 555 -19.56 28.36 -16.28
N ALA A 556 -20.09 27.27 -15.71
CA ALA A 556 -19.38 26.40 -14.78
C ALA A 556 -18.14 25.75 -15.41
N ASN A 557 -18.27 25.30 -16.67
CA ASN A 557 -17.24 24.70 -17.52
C ASN A 557 -16.42 23.58 -16.85
N ASN A 558 -17.07 22.80 -15.99
CA ASN A 558 -16.46 21.79 -15.12
C ASN A 558 -16.86 20.36 -15.54
N ALA A 559 -16.30 19.35 -14.90
CA ALA A 559 -16.55 17.94 -15.21
C ALA A 559 -17.92 17.40 -14.70
N GLU A 560 -18.94 18.24 -14.55
CA GLU A 560 -20.30 17.75 -14.29
C GLU A 560 -20.93 17.04 -15.50
N ILE A 561 -22.05 16.36 -15.26
CA ILE A 561 -22.77 15.62 -16.30
C ILE A 561 -23.65 16.59 -17.12
N ILE A 562 -23.30 16.77 -18.39
CA ILE A 562 -23.87 17.80 -19.28
C ILE A 562 -25.34 17.60 -19.66
N CYS A 563 -25.91 16.45 -19.29
CA CYS A 563 -27.18 15.94 -19.79
C CYS A 563 -28.44 16.65 -19.24
N GLY A 564 -28.26 17.61 -18.31
CA GLY A 564 -29.32 18.44 -17.75
C GLY A 564 -30.14 17.77 -16.64
N GLY A 565 -30.89 18.60 -15.90
CA GLY A 565 -31.71 18.15 -14.76
C GLY A 565 -32.72 17.07 -15.13
N GLY A 566 -32.55 15.87 -14.55
CA GLY A 566 -33.40 14.70 -14.80
C GLY A 566 -32.77 13.62 -15.68
N SER A 567 -31.49 13.72 -16.04
CA SER A 567 -30.76 12.62 -16.68
C SER A 567 -30.45 11.50 -15.69
N LYS A 568 -30.93 10.28 -15.97
CA LYS A 568 -30.18 9.08 -15.59
C LYS A 568 -28.97 8.97 -16.53
N HIS A 569 -27.77 8.88 -15.97
CA HIS A 569 -26.67 8.18 -16.64
C HIS A 569 -26.78 6.71 -16.25
N GLU A 570 -26.89 5.82 -17.22
CA GLU A 570 -26.74 4.37 -17.01
C GLU A 570 -25.26 4.01 -17.26
N ASP A 571 -24.38 4.84 -16.70
CA ASP A 571 -22.92 4.81 -16.79
C ASP A 571 -22.35 4.67 -18.20
N GLN A 572 -22.96 5.27 -19.23
CA GLN A 572 -22.38 5.25 -20.58
C GLN A 572 -22.66 6.51 -21.43
N TYR A 573 -23.88 7.07 -21.39
CA TYR A 573 -24.27 8.20 -22.25
C TYR A 573 -25.34 9.06 -21.58
N CYS A 574 -25.52 10.28 -22.10
CA CYS A 574 -26.74 11.02 -21.88
C CYS A 574 -27.96 10.23 -22.37
N SER A 575 -29.05 10.27 -21.59
CA SER A 575 -30.35 9.78 -22.05
C SER A 575 -30.92 10.65 -23.17
N SER A 576 -31.91 10.14 -23.91
CA SER A 576 -32.58 10.91 -24.97
C SER A 576 -33.29 12.20 -24.50
N ALA A 577 -33.43 12.42 -23.18
CA ALA A 577 -33.89 13.69 -22.62
C ALA A 577 -32.95 14.86 -22.93
N ALA A 578 -31.63 14.61 -23.03
CA ALA A 578 -30.62 15.62 -23.33
C ALA A 578 -30.86 16.33 -24.68
N ARG A 579 -31.61 15.72 -25.61
CA ARG A 579 -32.06 16.35 -26.87
C ARG A 579 -32.98 17.57 -26.68
N ARG A 580 -33.52 17.78 -25.47
CA ARG A 580 -34.44 18.88 -25.13
C ARG A 580 -33.88 19.82 -24.05
N SER A 581 -32.93 19.35 -23.24
CA SER A 581 -32.32 20.10 -22.16
C SER A 581 -30.95 19.49 -21.86
N HIS A 582 -29.90 20.25 -22.14
CA HIS A 582 -28.51 19.96 -21.80
C HIS A 582 -27.85 21.29 -21.42
N VAL A 583 -26.74 21.27 -20.70
CA VAL A 583 -26.02 22.50 -20.31
C VAL A 583 -24.92 22.91 -21.29
N VAL A 584 -24.60 22.11 -22.32
CA VAL A 584 -23.53 22.43 -23.29
C VAL A 584 -23.82 23.74 -24.05
N ASP A 585 -22.86 24.68 -24.02
CA ASP A 585 -22.82 25.83 -24.92
C ASP A 585 -22.31 25.37 -26.30
N LEU A 586 -23.26 25.03 -27.18
CA LEU A 586 -22.97 24.43 -28.47
C LEU A 586 -22.15 25.33 -29.40
N GLU A 587 -22.31 26.66 -29.35
CA GLU A 587 -21.54 27.56 -30.22
C GLU A 587 -20.07 27.60 -29.78
N ARG A 588 -19.82 27.82 -28.48
CA ARG A 588 -18.46 27.85 -27.93
C ARG A 588 -17.78 26.50 -28.05
N GLN A 589 -18.49 25.40 -27.74
CA GLN A 589 -17.96 24.04 -27.83
C GLN A 589 -17.61 23.64 -29.28
N ALA A 590 -18.51 23.88 -30.24
CA ALA A 590 -18.24 23.55 -31.63
C ALA A 590 -17.10 24.40 -32.21
N PHE A 591 -16.96 25.66 -31.79
CA PHE A 591 -15.81 26.46 -32.17
C PHE A 591 -14.50 25.94 -31.57
N PHE A 592 -14.48 25.60 -30.28
CA PHE A 592 -13.31 25.06 -29.61
C PHE A 592 -12.82 23.76 -30.26
N MET A 593 -13.73 22.81 -30.50
CA MET A 593 -13.43 21.58 -31.23
C MET A 593 -12.91 21.84 -32.66
N ALA A 594 -13.48 22.82 -33.37
CA ALA A 594 -12.97 23.23 -34.68
C ALA A 594 -11.50 23.69 -34.62
N ARG A 595 -11.08 24.36 -33.53
CA ARG A 595 -9.69 24.77 -33.33
C ARG A 595 -8.77 23.59 -32.97
N LEU A 596 -9.23 22.64 -32.16
CA LEU A 596 -8.49 21.39 -31.91
C LEU A 596 -8.25 20.59 -33.20
N PHE A 597 -9.22 20.56 -34.12
CA PHE A 597 -9.07 19.90 -35.42
C PHE A 597 -8.08 20.58 -36.39
N ARG A 598 -7.60 21.81 -36.10
CA ARG A 598 -6.58 22.48 -36.93
C ARG A 598 -5.24 21.74 -36.93
N SER A 599 -4.92 21.00 -35.87
CA SER A 599 -3.74 20.14 -35.89
C SER A 599 -3.96 19.00 -36.89
N PRO A 600 -3.05 18.79 -37.86
CA PRO A 600 -3.15 17.66 -38.77
C PRO A 600 -3.03 16.32 -38.02
N ARG A 601 -2.47 16.34 -36.80
CA ARG A 601 -2.26 15.18 -35.93
C ARG A 601 -3.38 14.96 -34.89
N THR A 602 -4.45 15.75 -34.91
CA THR A 602 -5.65 15.43 -34.13
C THR A 602 -6.31 14.21 -34.78
N ARG A 603 -6.22 13.06 -34.10
CA ARG A 603 -6.73 11.77 -34.57
C ARG A 603 -8.23 11.71 -34.41
N VAL A 604 -8.72 12.07 -33.23
CA VAL A 604 -10.14 12.00 -32.87
C VAL A 604 -10.47 12.92 -31.70
N VAL A 605 -11.70 13.43 -31.66
CA VAL A 605 -12.33 14.00 -30.47
C VAL A 605 -13.59 13.19 -30.15
N GLY A 606 -13.55 12.48 -29.02
CA GLY A 606 -14.67 11.71 -28.47
C GLY A 606 -15.68 12.61 -27.76
N VAL A 607 -16.98 12.40 -28.00
CA VAL A 607 -18.08 13.17 -27.38
C VAL A 607 -19.31 12.29 -27.10
N ASP A 608 -20.25 12.77 -26.29
CA ASP A 608 -21.51 12.08 -26.04
C ASP A 608 -22.36 11.91 -27.32
N GLN A 609 -22.98 10.72 -27.47
CA GLN A 609 -23.74 10.35 -28.65
C GLN A 609 -25.04 11.14 -28.88
N VAL A 610 -25.62 11.73 -27.83
CA VAL A 610 -26.80 12.58 -27.92
C VAL A 610 -26.41 14.00 -28.29
N ILE A 611 -25.26 14.48 -27.82
CA ILE A 611 -24.74 15.83 -28.08
C ILE A 611 -24.07 15.94 -29.47
N ALA A 612 -23.35 14.91 -29.94
CA ALA A 612 -22.64 14.90 -31.23
C ALA A 612 -23.42 15.50 -32.42
N PRO A 613 -24.68 15.12 -32.70
CA PRO A 613 -25.42 15.66 -33.84
C PRO A 613 -25.71 17.17 -33.74
N PHE A 614 -25.80 17.72 -32.52
CA PHE A 614 -25.98 19.15 -32.30
C PHE A 614 -24.67 19.90 -32.55
N LEU A 615 -23.53 19.36 -32.12
CA LEU A 615 -22.20 19.93 -32.40
C LEU A 615 -21.92 20.01 -33.90
N SER A 616 -22.21 18.95 -34.68
CA SER A 616 -22.08 18.99 -36.14
C SER A 616 -23.00 20.03 -36.80
N GLN A 617 -24.24 20.16 -36.34
CA GLN A 617 -25.18 21.17 -36.85
C GLN A 617 -24.72 22.59 -36.53
N THR A 618 -24.19 22.82 -35.32
CA THR A 618 -23.67 24.13 -34.90
C THR A 618 -22.38 24.48 -35.62
N ALA A 619 -21.44 23.54 -35.79
CA ALA A 619 -20.26 23.74 -36.65
C ALA A 619 -20.65 24.16 -38.08
N ALA A 620 -21.67 23.52 -38.66
CA ALA A 620 -22.19 23.91 -39.97
C ALA A 620 -22.85 25.30 -39.97
N ALA A 621 -23.41 25.76 -38.85
CA ALA A 621 -23.89 27.15 -38.71
C ALA A 621 -22.71 28.14 -38.61
N LEU A 622 -21.69 27.82 -37.82
CA LEU A 622 -20.47 28.63 -37.66
C LEU A 622 -19.74 28.83 -39.00
N SER A 623 -19.67 27.82 -39.88
CA SER A 623 -19.00 27.97 -41.19
C SER A 623 -19.75 28.92 -42.14
N ARG A 624 -21.07 29.07 -41.96
CA ARG A 624 -21.94 29.97 -42.74
C ARG A 624 -21.93 31.42 -42.24
N LEU A 625 -21.28 31.73 -41.12
CA LEU A 625 -21.16 33.09 -40.61
C LEU A 625 -20.42 34.01 -41.61
N PRO A 626 -20.62 35.34 -41.56
CA PRO A 626 -19.90 36.28 -42.41
C PRO A 626 -18.37 36.13 -42.30
N LYS A 627 -17.63 36.41 -43.38
CA LYS A 627 -16.16 36.20 -43.42
C LYS A 627 -15.35 36.96 -42.35
N GLY A 628 -15.94 38.00 -41.74
CA GLY A 628 -15.33 38.78 -40.66
C GLY A 628 -15.89 38.50 -39.27
N ASP A 629 -16.80 37.53 -39.10
CA ASP A 629 -17.25 37.11 -37.77
C ASP A 629 -16.14 36.26 -37.13
N PRO A 630 -15.63 36.61 -35.92
CA PRO A 630 -14.52 35.88 -35.29
C PRO A 630 -14.88 34.44 -34.91
N ARG A 631 -16.17 34.11 -34.81
CA ARG A 631 -16.68 32.75 -34.54
C ARG A 631 -16.75 31.90 -35.81
N ARG A 632 -16.47 32.45 -36.99
CA ARG A 632 -16.52 31.69 -38.24
C ARG A 632 -15.42 30.61 -38.26
N ILE A 633 -15.83 29.38 -38.58
CA ILE A 633 -14.91 28.26 -38.89
C ILE A 633 -14.75 28.09 -40.40
N THR A 634 -13.65 27.46 -40.81
CA THR A 634 -13.36 27.14 -42.21
C THR A 634 -14.06 25.86 -42.66
N ASP A 635 -14.16 25.66 -43.98
CA ASP A 635 -14.75 24.44 -44.54
C ASP A 635 -13.93 23.18 -44.20
N SER A 636 -12.60 23.32 -44.00
CA SER A 636 -11.71 22.24 -43.55
C SER A 636 -11.92 21.88 -42.07
N GLU A 637 -12.16 22.88 -41.22
CA GLU A 637 -12.50 22.64 -39.82
C GLU A 637 -13.89 22.00 -39.70
N LEU A 638 -14.85 22.41 -40.53
CA LEU A 638 -16.17 21.76 -40.62
C LEU A 638 -16.06 20.30 -41.08
N ALA A 639 -15.28 20.01 -42.12
CA ALA A 639 -15.09 18.64 -42.62
C ALA A 639 -14.58 17.69 -41.52
N SER A 640 -13.72 18.21 -40.63
CA SER A 640 -13.17 17.44 -39.51
C SER A 640 -14.23 16.93 -38.51
N PHE A 641 -15.41 17.55 -38.43
CA PHE A 641 -16.53 17.00 -37.62
C PHE A 641 -17.12 15.72 -38.22
N SER A 642 -16.94 15.46 -39.52
CA SER A 642 -17.35 14.20 -40.15
C SER A 642 -16.23 13.15 -40.11
N ASP A 643 -14.97 13.59 -40.12
CA ASP A 643 -13.82 12.70 -40.28
C ASP A 643 -13.18 12.29 -38.93
N ARG A 644 -13.31 13.14 -37.90
CA ARG A 644 -12.52 13.08 -36.65
C ARG A 644 -13.34 13.27 -35.36
N MET A 645 -14.65 13.51 -35.43
CA MET A 645 -15.50 13.47 -34.23
C MET A 645 -16.06 12.06 -34.04
N ALA A 646 -15.93 11.47 -32.86
CA ALA A 646 -16.39 10.12 -32.56
C ALA A 646 -17.34 10.06 -31.36
N TYR A 647 -18.27 9.12 -31.40
CA TYR A 647 -19.34 8.95 -30.43
C TYR A 647 -20.05 7.59 -30.61
N GLY A 648 -20.92 7.22 -29.67
CA GLY A 648 -21.69 5.97 -29.69
C GLY A 648 -20.93 4.80 -29.06
N ALA A 649 -21.30 3.56 -29.39
CA ALA A 649 -20.91 2.33 -28.66
C ALA A 649 -19.42 2.12 -28.35
N GLY A 650 -18.49 2.71 -29.11
CA GLY A 650 -17.04 2.66 -28.84
C GLY A 650 -16.49 3.83 -28.03
N TRP A 651 -17.36 4.75 -27.60
CA TRP A 651 -17.07 6.01 -26.91
C TRP A 651 -18.08 6.26 -25.75
N PRO A 652 -18.33 5.31 -24.84
CA PRO A 652 -19.11 5.56 -23.62
C PRO A 652 -18.37 6.51 -22.66
N TYR A 653 -19.05 7.01 -21.63
CA TYR A 653 -18.57 7.90 -20.55
C TYR A 653 -18.27 9.36 -20.94
N HIS A 654 -18.32 9.73 -22.22
CA HIS A 654 -18.03 11.09 -22.72
C HIS A 654 -19.15 12.13 -22.47
N HIS A 655 -19.94 11.95 -21.41
CA HIS A 655 -21.08 12.80 -21.03
C HIS A 655 -20.75 13.87 -19.99
N HIS A 656 -19.47 13.99 -19.62
CA HIS A 656 -18.95 15.05 -18.75
C HIS A 656 -17.66 15.69 -19.30
N HIS A 657 -17.06 15.10 -20.34
CA HIS A 657 -15.87 15.59 -21.01
C HIS A 657 -15.88 15.25 -22.51
N ILE A 658 -15.13 16.00 -23.31
CA ILE A 658 -14.63 15.54 -24.60
C ILE A 658 -13.28 14.86 -24.39
N HIS A 659 -12.99 13.81 -25.17
CA HIS A 659 -11.69 13.15 -25.18
C HIS A 659 -10.92 13.55 -26.43
N LEU A 660 -9.93 14.43 -26.30
CA LEU A 660 -9.03 14.77 -27.40
C LEU A 660 -7.92 13.71 -27.49
N SER A 661 -7.71 13.15 -28.67
CA SER A 661 -6.60 12.24 -28.94
C SER A 661 -5.82 12.62 -30.19
N MET A 662 -4.50 12.60 -30.07
CA MET A 662 -3.56 12.82 -31.16
C MET A 662 -3.09 11.51 -31.79
N ASP A 663 -2.53 11.60 -32.99
CA ASP A 663 -1.85 10.48 -33.62
C ASP A 663 -0.63 10.03 -32.80
N TRP A 664 -0.36 8.74 -32.86
CA TRP A 664 0.85 8.16 -32.30
C TRP A 664 2.06 8.59 -33.13
N TRP A 665 3.19 8.86 -32.50
CA TRP A 665 4.43 9.04 -33.23
C TRP A 665 4.99 7.66 -33.63
N PRO A 666 5.36 7.43 -34.90
CA PRO A 666 6.00 6.18 -35.29
C PRO A 666 7.30 6.03 -34.50
N ARG A 667 7.54 4.88 -33.85
CA ARG A 667 8.80 4.60 -33.14
C ARG A 667 9.98 4.90 -34.07
N ALA A 668 11.04 5.49 -33.53
CA ALA A 668 12.25 5.72 -34.30
C ALA A 668 12.72 4.39 -34.91
N LEU A 669 13.00 4.39 -36.21
CA LEU A 669 13.77 3.32 -36.81
C LEU A 669 15.21 3.45 -36.28
N SER A 670 15.82 2.34 -35.90
CA SER A 670 17.27 2.26 -35.68
C SER A 670 18.02 2.76 -36.92
N ASP A 671 19.21 3.35 -36.73
CA ASP A 671 20.04 4.13 -37.67
C ASP A 671 20.30 3.54 -39.07
N ASP A 672 19.26 3.36 -39.89
CA ASP A 672 19.32 2.92 -41.29
C ASP A 672 18.65 3.94 -42.22
N GLY A 673 19.11 5.19 -42.17
CA GLY A 673 19.23 6.13 -43.31
C GLY A 673 17.99 6.50 -44.15
N ALA A 674 16.80 6.00 -43.83
CA ALA A 674 15.59 6.17 -44.63
C ALA A 674 14.63 7.17 -43.97
N SER A 675 14.56 8.39 -44.54
CA SER A 675 13.57 9.40 -44.12
C SER A 675 12.15 8.84 -44.20
N PRO A 676 11.42 8.69 -43.08
CA PRO A 676 10.14 8.02 -43.09
C PRO A 676 9.08 8.93 -43.71
N ARG A 677 8.65 8.60 -44.93
CA ARG A 677 7.32 9.03 -45.40
C ARG A 677 6.30 8.54 -44.38
N ALA A 678 5.34 9.40 -44.01
CA ALA A 678 4.22 9.04 -43.16
C ALA A 678 3.49 7.83 -43.76
N SER A 679 3.76 6.64 -43.21
CA SER A 679 3.08 5.41 -43.58
C SER A 679 1.76 5.41 -42.83
N PHE A 680 0.71 5.86 -43.50
CA PHE A 680 -0.66 5.73 -43.02
C PHE A 680 -1.01 4.24 -42.95
N ALA A 681 -0.80 3.62 -41.80
CA ALA A 681 -1.66 2.52 -41.40
C ALA A 681 -3.09 3.09 -41.42
N ALA A 682 -3.97 2.51 -42.23
CA ALA A 682 -5.34 2.99 -42.34
C ALA A 682 -5.98 2.94 -40.94
N PRO A 683 -6.62 4.02 -40.46
CA PRO A 683 -7.28 3.99 -39.17
C PRO A 683 -8.35 2.89 -39.17
N PRO A 684 -8.55 2.17 -38.05
CA PRO A 684 -9.68 1.25 -37.91
C PRO A 684 -10.97 2.04 -38.22
N ALA A 685 -11.83 1.44 -39.04
CA ALA A 685 -12.87 2.18 -39.76
C ALA A 685 -13.77 3.03 -38.84
N ILE A 686 -13.70 4.36 -39.01
CA ILE A 686 -14.56 5.32 -38.30
C ILE A 686 -15.96 5.29 -38.94
N HIS A 687 -16.75 4.26 -38.61
CA HIS A 687 -18.15 4.34 -38.18
C HIS A 687 -18.92 3.01 -38.30
N ARG A 688 -19.87 2.86 -37.36
CA ARG A 688 -20.93 1.84 -37.21
C ARG A 688 -20.52 0.54 -36.51
N ALA A 689 -21.21 0.27 -35.39
CA ALA A 689 -21.06 -0.89 -34.53
C ALA A 689 -21.40 -2.21 -35.26
N PRO A 690 -20.91 -3.35 -34.74
CA PRO A 690 -21.69 -4.02 -33.71
C PRO A 690 -20.93 -4.45 -32.43
N VAL A 691 -21.75 -4.73 -31.41
CA VAL A 691 -21.52 -5.22 -30.03
C VAL A 691 -20.23 -6.02 -29.77
N ALA A 692 -19.50 -5.66 -28.69
CA ALA A 692 -18.69 -6.60 -27.89
C ALA A 692 -18.54 -6.15 -26.43
N ALA A 693 -18.64 -7.11 -25.50
CA ALA A 693 -18.25 -7.11 -24.07
C ALA A 693 -18.73 -5.97 -23.14
N GLU A 694 -19.58 -6.32 -22.15
CA GLU A 694 -19.78 -5.50 -20.94
C GLU A 694 -18.48 -5.44 -20.11
N GLN A 695 -17.87 -4.26 -20.02
CA GLN A 695 -17.21 -3.84 -18.78
C GLN A 695 -18.07 -2.75 -18.16
N ARG A 696 -18.61 -3.02 -16.96
CA ARG A 696 -19.31 -2.03 -16.16
C ARG A 696 -18.27 -1.24 -15.38
N MET A 697 -17.90 -0.05 -15.87
CA MET A 697 -17.34 0.96 -15.00
C MET A 697 -18.55 1.67 -14.39
N ALA A 698 -18.70 1.60 -13.08
CA ALA A 698 -19.75 2.31 -12.37
C ALA A 698 -19.17 3.60 -11.80
N TRP A 699 -19.65 4.75 -12.26
CA TRP A 699 -19.34 6.02 -11.61
C TRP A 699 -20.42 6.26 -10.54
N PRO A 700 -20.08 6.26 -9.24
CA PRO A 700 -21.09 6.38 -8.20
C PRO A 700 -21.81 7.74 -8.31
N PRO A 701 -23.14 7.80 -8.14
CA PRO A 701 -23.82 9.07 -7.93
C PRO A 701 -23.32 9.70 -6.64
N ARG A 702 -22.99 11.00 -6.68
CA ARG A 702 -22.73 11.78 -5.46
C ARG A 702 -24.03 11.95 -4.64
N PRO A 703 -23.93 12.07 -3.29
CA PRO A 703 -25.09 12.18 -2.40
C PRO A 703 -25.94 13.46 -2.61
#